data_AF-A0AAC9RKA6-F1
#
_entry.id   AF-A0AAC9RKA6-F1
#
_cell.length_a   1.000
_cell.length_b   1.000
_cell.length_c   1.000
_cell.angle_alpha   90.00
_cell.angle_beta   90.00
_cell.angle_gamma   90.00
#
_symmetry.space_group_name_H-M   'P 1'
#
loop_
_entity.id
_entity.type
_entity.pdbx_description
1 polymer ?
#
loop_
_entity_poly.entity_id
_entity_poly.type
_entity_poly.pdbx_seq_one_letter_code
_entity_poly.pdbx_strand_id
1 'polypeptide(L)'
;MTLLNVFYMILKMSFFASIAAIVILFVKKIFKNKISTTYYYFIWLILLIRLSIPYYPESPISIYNFFTVNNHQIEEIQSPVINNMSNRYMDSNNIQSEVNPSEEKDVEIDSPLTVDERQGFEKRIESNPFNILPNHRRYTFTDGIYNPKPNTLELPYIAALIWLLGVCFGVVYILWLQVVYRRKIKSLPLCNDSRITAIYEDCKSKMKVNKKILLVIDTTIKTPSLIGILHPKILLSPEHTQLLTKEELQFVFMHELAHYKRKDLVVRWILIFLQILHWFNPVIWFTFNKIRQDSEKACDEQVLSYIQPNEYKKYGNTMLKMLDIFSGNNSLCSAAGMLNREKFIIERVKNIVNFKKNYILWSVLGIAIFLGLAGLLLTNARQPIQEVIKIKYEVEEINLENKSLDGIKLLSDQQLLTYDGENGQFLVIDNAGNKKAIICEGLPQDFFIQIYTVDANDDIYIFAVKEEPQIYVYNLEGEKIREINVELQDINLSENDPIFQWDMQVDSKGNIYLLIPQLQIAQASTQIFDPEGKHIKTLKSDGYVLMVLDEEDYLYTITYGASTYQDKVFIAKQKPITDEIFWEYEDDKNLSYIRLAAYSKQDKSIYLVEQNSVLRFDLEDQSLNNMLNIDATLSEKNQDELHLRNFSLDHNGSIYLCTFNRKDDKSQLFKVNLTKIPIDGDTKVLTITVKHLSPTLEFAINKFENQHPDIVINIDNHNAFSWITSDMDYEETLKASEESSRKEYDFVQKINAQMLAGKGPDILLIDNLPYRKYADKNLLLDLKELMEEDTTFNKSQYYMNILDALEYKDKLYVMPLAFSYSAILADTGYLKEQSIEINDWEWTWQDFIDIANSATKDINGDGTMDMYGMPTIVPENLFKYIYSNADINFIDYEAKKSYFTSEEFINLLKMCEDMSKGAFVNPNVTESDTDRGGNVFLPYHIFDFSILFSNGLINADEVGFYRYPALDKNTYPFTLGEMYAINSQTPYKEEAWVFIKYLISEEIQCYKWLFDVPMNKKAKEIKMKSMFAEAEDMVEKYGDLYGYQVTSVDKIKKQLTGNMEKLNEILPKLNHCDINDMQVNQIVDEEVKRFFNGQQSAEETAEVIQRKVEMYFRE
;
A
#
# COMPACT_ATOMS: atom_id res chain seq x y z
N MET A 1 5.05 -14.23 -15.05
CA MET A 1 6.32 -13.50 -14.83
C MET A 1 6.47 -12.51 -15.99
N THR A 2 6.43 -11.20 -15.74
CA THR A 2 6.51 -10.17 -16.79
C THR A 2 7.92 -10.08 -17.38
N LEU A 3 8.06 -9.55 -18.61
CA LEU A 3 9.37 -9.34 -19.26
C LEU A 3 10.30 -8.49 -18.37
N LEU A 4 9.73 -7.47 -17.73
CA LEU A 4 10.43 -6.57 -16.84
C LEU A 4 10.99 -7.29 -15.60
N ASN A 5 10.21 -8.18 -14.98
CA ASN A 5 10.67 -8.99 -13.84
C ASN A 5 11.83 -9.91 -14.22
N VAL A 6 11.78 -10.52 -15.42
CA VAL A 6 12.89 -11.35 -15.92
C VAL A 6 14.14 -10.49 -16.16
N PHE A 7 14.00 -9.30 -16.74
CA PHE A 7 15.11 -8.39 -16.99
C PHE A 7 15.80 -7.95 -15.68
N TYR A 8 15.04 -7.53 -14.67
CA TYR A 8 15.59 -7.17 -13.35
C TYR A 8 16.27 -8.34 -12.66
N MET A 9 15.71 -9.54 -12.76
CA MET A 9 16.34 -10.75 -12.25
C MET A 9 17.71 -10.98 -12.89
N ILE A 10 17.84 -10.85 -14.22
CA ILE A 10 19.10 -10.99 -14.95
C ILE A 10 20.11 -9.89 -14.60
N LEU A 11 19.66 -8.64 -14.42
CA LEU A 11 20.51 -7.54 -13.94
C LEU A 11 21.09 -7.84 -12.56
N LYS A 12 20.25 -8.27 -11.61
CA LYS A 12 20.67 -8.64 -10.25
C LYS A 12 21.67 -9.80 -10.26
N MET A 13 21.40 -10.84 -11.06
CA MET A 13 22.34 -11.95 -11.27
C MET A 13 23.68 -11.48 -11.84
N SER A 14 23.65 -10.61 -12.85
CA SER A 14 24.84 -9.98 -13.46
C SER A 14 25.68 -9.24 -12.41
N PHE A 15 25.04 -8.43 -11.57
CA PHE A 15 25.73 -7.63 -10.56
C PHE A 15 26.44 -8.52 -9.52
N PHE A 16 25.73 -9.49 -8.93
CA PHE A 16 26.33 -10.39 -7.95
C PHE A 16 27.41 -11.30 -8.53
N ALA A 17 27.27 -11.69 -9.79
CA ALA A 17 28.29 -12.44 -10.50
C ALA A 17 29.56 -11.61 -10.74
N SER A 18 29.44 -10.31 -11.03
CA SER A 18 30.59 -9.40 -11.15
C SER A 18 31.39 -9.32 -9.85
N ILE A 19 30.71 -9.23 -8.70
CA ILE A 19 31.35 -9.26 -7.38
C ILE A 19 32.07 -10.60 -7.17
N ALA A 20 31.38 -11.72 -7.40
CA ALA A 20 31.98 -13.06 -7.27
C ALA A 20 33.21 -13.22 -8.18
N ALA A 21 33.15 -12.70 -9.40
CA ALA A 21 34.28 -12.70 -10.32
C ALA A 21 35.50 -11.93 -9.78
N ILE A 22 35.29 -10.74 -9.20
CA ILE A 22 36.36 -9.93 -8.61
C ILE A 22 37.01 -10.67 -7.44
N VAL A 23 36.20 -11.27 -6.55
CA VAL A 23 36.69 -12.07 -5.41
C VAL A 23 37.51 -13.26 -5.89
N ILE A 24 37.02 -14.01 -6.88
CA ILE A 24 37.75 -15.13 -7.47
C ILE A 24 39.09 -14.66 -8.03
N LEU A 25 39.11 -13.56 -8.79
CA LEU A 25 40.36 -13.01 -9.34
C LEU A 25 41.36 -12.60 -8.24
N PHE A 26 40.86 -12.02 -7.14
CA PHE A 26 41.68 -11.64 -5.99
C PHE A 26 42.30 -12.85 -5.29
N VAL A 27 41.50 -13.89 -5.01
CA VAL A 27 41.99 -15.16 -4.43
C VAL A 27 43.05 -15.79 -5.35
N LYS A 28 42.79 -15.80 -6.66
CA LYS A 28 43.76 -16.32 -7.64
C LYS A 28 45.08 -15.55 -7.64
N LYS A 29 45.03 -14.23 -7.40
CA LYS A 29 46.22 -13.38 -7.28
C LYS A 29 47.02 -13.70 -6.00
N ILE A 30 46.35 -13.92 -4.87
CA ILE A 30 46.99 -14.23 -3.57
C ILE A 30 47.68 -15.59 -3.59
N PHE A 31 47.00 -16.62 -4.10
CA PHE A 31 47.51 -17.99 -4.04
C PHE A 31 48.40 -18.36 -5.23
N LYS A 32 48.76 -17.39 -6.09
CA LYS A 32 49.46 -17.63 -7.35
C LYS A 32 50.67 -18.55 -7.15
N ASN A 33 50.77 -19.60 -7.97
CA ASN A 33 51.81 -20.66 -7.94
C ASN A 33 51.78 -21.59 -6.70
N LYS A 34 50.81 -21.46 -5.81
CA LYS A 34 50.64 -22.37 -4.66
C LYS A 34 49.63 -23.49 -4.96
N ILE A 35 48.59 -23.20 -5.73
CA ILE A 35 47.54 -24.18 -6.06
C ILE A 35 47.74 -24.70 -7.49
N SER A 36 47.42 -25.97 -7.72
CA SER A 36 47.41 -26.58 -9.06
C SER A 36 46.44 -25.84 -10.00
N THR A 37 46.80 -25.78 -11.29
CA THR A 37 46.06 -25.01 -12.27
C THR A 37 44.67 -25.60 -12.55
N THR A 38 44.53 -26.90 -12.34
CA THR A 38 43.27 -27.63 -12.41
C THR A 38 42.26 -27.11 -11.38
N TYR A 39 42.69 -26.84 -10.14
CA TYR A 39 41.80 -26.27 -9.11
C TYR A 39 41.46 -24.81 -9.38
N TYR A 40 42.40 -24.04 -9.96
CA TYR A 40 42.08 -22.69 -10.44
C TYR A 40 41.04 -22.64 -11.54
N TYR A 41 40.94 -23.71 -12.32
CA TYR A 41 39.87 -23.88 -13.30
C TYR A 41 38.55 -24.27 -12.62
N PHE A 42 38.58 -25.15 -11.61
CA PHE A 42 37.38 -25.55 -10.86
C PHE A 42 36.73 -24.42 -10.06
N ILE A 43 37.50 -23.48 -9.50
CA ILE A 43 36.93 -22.33 -8.76
C ILE A 43 35.94 -21.52 -9.62
N TRP A 44 36.16 -21.46 -10.94
CA TRP A 44 35.25 -20.75 -11.85
C TRP A 44 33.85 -21.39 -11.94
N LEU A 45 33.68 -22.65 -11.51
CA LEU A 45 32.36 -23.27 -11.42
C LEU A 45 31.42 -22.48 -10.50
N ILE A 46 31.95 -21.85 -9.45
CA ILE A 46 31.18 -20.98 -8.54
C ILE A 46 30.55 -19.83 -9.31
N LEU A 47 31.32 -19.15 -10.17
CA LEU A 47 30.81 -18.07 -11.01
C LEU A 47 29.77 -18.56 -12.03
N LEU A 48 30.01 -19.73 -12.64
CA LEU A 48 29.08 -20.30 -13.61
C LEU A 48 27.75 -20.69 -12.97
N ILE A 49 27.78 -21.27 -11.77
CA ILE A 49 26.57 -21.56 -10.99
C ILE A 49 25.87 -20.24 -10.68
N ARG A 50 26.59 -19.24 -10.13
CA ARG A 50 26.05 -17.91 -9.77
C ARG A 50 25.31 -17.23 -10.91
N LEU A 51 25.81 -17.36 -12.14
CA LEU A 51 25.21 -16.83 -13.36
C LEU A 51 24.04 -17.67 -13.92
N SER A 52 23.87 -18.91 -13.48
CA SER A 52 22.87 -19.83 -14.04
C SER A 52 21.60 -19.95 -13.20
N ILE A 53 21.71 -19.86 -11.87
CA ILE A 53 20.58 -20.04 -10.96
C ILE A 53 20.13 -18.67 -10.41
N PRO A 54 18.83 -18.32 -10.47
CA PRO A 54 18.34 -17.03 -9.97
C PRO A 54 18.14 -16.96 -8.46
N TYR A 55 17.97 -18.10 -7.78
CA TYR A 55 17.66 -18.17 -6.35
C TYR A 55 18.74 -18.93 -5.58
N TYR A 56 19.13 -18.42 -4.40
CA TYR A 56 20.13 -19.00 -3.51
C TYR A 56 19.69 -18.89 -2.06
N PRO A 57 20.09 -19.84 -1.19
CA PRO A 57 19.80 -19.78 0.24
C PRO A 57 20.50 -18.58 0.90
N GLU A 58 19.91 -18.04 1.96
CA GLU A 58 20.46 -16.91 2.72
C GLU A 58 21.50 -17.37 3.75
N SER A 59 22.51 -16.52 4.04
CA SER A 59 23.54 -16.85 5.03
C SER A 59 24.20 -15.62 5.66
N PRO A 60 24.51 -15.66 6.97
CA PRO A 60 25.28 -14.60 7.64
C PRO A 60 26.74 -14.50 7.16
N ILE A 61 27.27 -15.53 6.49
CA ILE A 61 28.67 -15.56 6.00
C ILE A 61 28.76 -15.07 4.53
N SER A 62 27.63 -14.73 3.93
CA SER A 62 27.54 -14.23 2.55
C SER A 62 28.35 -12.94 2.36
N ILE A 63 29.18 -12.87 1.31
CA ILE A 63 29.88 -11.61 0.98
C ILE A 63 28.91 -10.49 0.61
N TYR A 64 27.72 -10.85 0.14
CA TYR A 64 26.72 -9.90 -0.28
C TYR A 64 26.12 -9.12 0.88
N ASN A 65 26.33 -9.56 2.13
CA ASN A 65 26.01 -8.79 3.34
C ASN A 65 26.70 -7.43 3.39
N PHE A 66 27.86 -7.26 2.72
CA PHE A 66 28.55 -5.96 2.61
C PHE A 66 27.97 -5.04 1.54
N PHE A 67 27.24 -5.58 0.58
CA PHE A 67 26.64 -4.83 -0.53
C PHE A 67 25.15 -4.56 -0.33
N THR A 68 24.52 -5.29 0.59
CA THR A 68 23.39 -4.78 1.38
C THR A 68 23.96 -3.78 2.39
N VAL A 69 24.54 -2.69 1.88
CA VAL A 69 25.01 -1.56 2.69
C VAL A 69 23.80 -1.02 3.45
N ASN A 70 23.91 -0.96 4.78
CA ASN A 70 23.36 0.06 5.68
C ASN A 70 22.05 0.76 5.30
N ASN A 71 21.06 0.05 4.77
CA ASN A 71 19.75 0.19 5.36
C ASN A 71 19.77 -0.73 6.59
N HIS A 72 20.37 -0.26 7.68
CA HIS A 72 19.54 -0.25 8.90
C HIS A 72 18.39 0.71 8.57
N GLN A 73 17.47 0.27 7.71
CA GLN A 73 16.09 0.50 8.03
C GLN A 73 15.94 -0.38 9.26
N ILE A 74 16.23 0.23 10.41
CA ILE A 74 15.34 0.03 11.52
C ILE A 74 13.99 0.34 10.89
N GLU A 75 13.28 -0.69 10.44
CA GLU A 75 11.83 -0.56 10.41
C GLU A 75 11.51 -0.41 11.88
N GLU A 76 11.48 0.85 12.30
CA GLU A 76 10.81 1.22 13.52
C GLU A 76 9.43 0.67 13.31
N ILE A 77 9.13 -0.47 13.94
CA ILE A 77 7.75 -0.89 14.09
C ILE A 77 7.18 0.10 15.09
N GLN A 78 6.84 1.28 14.57
CA GLN A 78 6.13 2.31 15.29
C GLN A 78 4.78 1.66 15.61
N SER A 79 4.67 1.12 16.83
CA SER A 79 3.40 0.60 17.33
C SER A 79 2.68 1.73 18.07
N PRO A 80 1.40 2.02 17.75
CA PRO A 80 0.61 1.50 16.65
C PRO A 80 0.46 2.58 15.59
N VAL A 81 1.53 2.94 14.88
CA VAL A 81 1.42 3.83 13.75
C VAL A 81 2.32 3.40 12.60
N ILE A 82 1.77 2.54 11.74
CA ILE A 82 2.16 2.35 10.34
C ILE A 82 3.60 1.84 10.13
N ASN A 83 3.75 0.51 10.11
CA ASN A 83 4.66 -0.08 9.13
C ASN A 83 4.08 0.16 7.72
N ASN A 84 4.34 1.33 7.15
CA ASN A 84 4.41 1.44 5.70
C ASN A 84 5.72 0.74 5.36
N MET A 85 5.69 -0.60 5.25
CA MET A 85 6.75 -1.31 4.55
C MET A 85 6.87 -0.62 3.20
N SER A 86 7.92 0.19 3.09
CA SER A 86 8.43 0.85 1.90
C SER A 86 7.76 0.36 0.62
N ASN A 87 6.99 1.26 0.01
CA ASN A 87 6.65 1.22 -1.40
C ASN A 87 7.95 1.06 -2.19
N ARG A 88 8.37 -0.17 -2.46
CA ARG A 88 9.07 -0.49 -3.70
C ARG A 88 8.02 -0.61 -4.79
N TYR A 89 7.34 0.51 -5.06
CA TYR A 89 6.97 0.79 -6.43
C TYR A 89 8.29 1.09 -7.13
N MET A 90 8.71 0.14 -7.98
CA MET A 90 9.65 0.46 -9.03
C MET A 90 9.08 1.66 -9.78
N ASP A 91 9.89 2.71 -9.85
CA ASP A 91 9.74 3.89 -10.68
C ASP A 91 8.97 3.63 -11.97
N SER A 92 7.86 4.34 -12.13
CA SER A 92 7.45 4.82 -13.44
C SER A 92 6.45 5.98 -13.31
N ASN A 93 6.97 7.20 -13.17
CA ASN A 93 6.90 8.24 -14.20
C ASN A 93 6.89 9.64 -13.58
N ASN A 94 8.04 10.29 -13.63
CA ASN A 94 8.23 11.73 -13.68
C ASN A 94 9.35 11.92 -14.73
N ILE A 95 9.35 12.81 -15.73
CA ILE A 95 8.93 14.21 -15.80
C ILE A 95 9.04 14.67 -17.28
N GLN A 96 8.21 15.66 -17.65
CA GLN A 96 8.38 16.72 -18.69
C GLN A 96 9.10 16.42 -20.03
N SER A 97 8.51 16.91 -21.14
CA SER A 97 8.85 18.24 -21.70
C SER A 97 8.31 18.48 -23.12
N GLU A 98 7.62 19.61 -23.26
CA GLU A 98 7.72 20.65 -24.30
C GLU A 98 7.97 20.34 -25.80
N VAL A 99 6.96 20.72 -26.60
CA VAL A 99 6.97 21.74 -27.70
C VAL A 99 7.10 21.31 -29.19
N ASN A 100 5.94 21.45 -29.88
CA ASN A 100 5.62 22.05 -31.22
C ASN A 100 6.13 21.43 -32.54
N PRO A 101 5.61 21.89 -33.71
CA PRO A 101 4.21 21.91 -34.16
C PRO A 101 4.11 21.38 -35.61
N SER A 102 2.96 20.89 -36.09
CA SER A 102 2.48 21.09 -37.49
C SER A 102 1.38 20.12 -37.91
N GLU A 103 0.54 20.66 -38.80
CA GLU A 103 -0.47 20.02 -39.66
C GLU A 103 -1.89 19.96 -39.11
N GLU A 104 -2.54 21.13 -39.24
CA GLU A 104 -3.95 21.31 -39.57
C GLU A 104 -4.44 20.31 -40.63
N LYS A 105 -5.65 19.78 -40.43
CA LYS A 105 -6.67 19.65 -41.48
C LYS A 105 -8.06 19.38 -40.89
N ASP A 106 -8.89 20.42 -40.97
CA ASP A 106 -10.31 20.48 -41.34
C ASP A 106 -11.21 19.24 -41.15
N VAL A 107 -12.37 19.41 -40.48
CA VAL A 107 -13.68 19.65 -41.15
C VAL A 107 -14.83 19.72 -40.12
N GLU A 108 -15.49 20.89 -40.11
CA GLU A 108 -16.92 21.26 -39.94
C GLU A 108 -17.85 20.57 -38.91
N ILE A 109 -18.38 21.39 -37.97
CA ILE A 109 -19.75 21.26 -37.47
C ILE A 109 -20.45 22.62 -37.61
N ASP A 110 -21.63 22.57 -38.20
CA ASP A 110 -22.45 23.67 -38.66
C ASP A 110 -23.41 24.21 -37.57
N SER A 111 -23.68 25.51 -37.65
CA SER A 111 -24.82 26.28 -37.10
C SER A 111 -24.85 26.74 -35.61
N PRO A 112 -25.00 28.07 -35.34
CA PRO A 112 -25.25 28.65 -34.02
C PRO A 112 -26.76 28.94 -33.79
N LEU A 113 -27.28 28.62 -32.59
CA LEU A 113 -28.59 29.10 -32.14
C LEU A 113 -28.46 30.49 -31.49
N THR A 114 -29.40 31.37 -31.83
CA THR A 114 -29.42 32.81 -31.51
C THR A 114 -30.09 33.14 -30.17
N VAL A 115 -29.73 34.31 -29.62
CA VAL A 115 -30.05 34.86 -28.28
C VAL A 115 -31.55 35.09 -27.99
N ASP A 116 -32.46 34.90 -28.93
CA ASP A 116 -33.88 35.29 -28.80
C ASP A 116 -34.84 34.20 -28.27
N GLU A 117 -34.36 32.98 -27.97
CA GLU A 117 -35.19 31.93 -27.34
C GLU A 117 -35.12 31.93 -25.80
N ARG A 118 -34.27 32.78 -25.19
CA ARG A 118 -34.16 32.88 -23.72
C ARG A 118 -35.20 33.80 -23.05
N GLN A 119 -35.91 34.64 -23.80
CA GLN A 119 -36.90 35.57 -23.22
C GLN A 119 -38.34 35.03 -23.18
N GLY A 120 -38.58 33.79 -23.63
CA GLY A 120 -39.91 33.17 -23.64
C GLY A 120 -40.33 32.48 -22.33
N PHE A 121 -39.41 32.24 -21.38
CA PHE A 121 -39.67 31.41 -20.20
C PHE A 121 -39.87 32.17 -18.88
N GLU A 122 -39.62 33.48 -18.83
CA GLU A 122 -39.73 34.27 -17.59
C GLU A 122 -41.13 34.86 -17.31
N LYS A 123 -42.16 34.54 -18.13
CA LYS A 123 -43.47 35.22 -18.05
C LYS A 123 -44.69 34.33 -17.77
N ARG A 124 -44.52 33.23 -17.04
CA ARG A 124 -45.63 32.45 -16.47
C ARG A 124 -45.38 31.96 -15.05
N ILE A 125 -45.12 32.85 -14.11
CA ILE A 125 -45.38 32.57 -12.69
C ILE A 125 -45.91 33.85 -12.05
N GLU A 126 -47.23 34.03 -12.05
CA GLU A 126 -47.92 34.74 -10.98
C GLU A 126 -49.26 34.05 -10.69
N SER A 127 -49.49 33.80 -9.39
CA SER A 127 -50.69 33.33 -8.68
C SER A 127 -50.97 31.82 -8.58
N ASN A 128 -50.40 31.16 -7.55
CA ASN A 128 -51.20 30.46 -6.52
C ASN A 128 -50.36 30.14 -5.25
N PRO A 129 -50.96 30.03 -4.05
CA PRO A 129 -50.26 30.19 -2.78
C PRO A 129 -49.90 28.86 -2.12
N PHE A 130 -48.61 28.54 -2.05
CA PHE A 130 -48.05 27.75 -0.95
C PHE A 130 -46.69 28.36 -0.57
N ASN A 131 -46.67 29.07 0.56
CA ASN A 131 -45.46 29.50 1.25
C ASN A 131 -45.00 28.36 2.15
N ILE A 132 -43.98 27.60 1.70
CA ILE A 132 -42.85 27.13 2.50
C ILE A 132 -41.68 27.10 1.50
N LEU A 133 -40.61 27.86 1.75
CA LEU A 133 -39.39 27.84 0.96
C LEU A 133 -38.43 26.79 1.55
N PRO A 134 -38.06 25.71 0.83
CA PRO A 134 -36.82 25.00 1.03
C PRO A 134 -35.72 25.60 0.14
N ASN A 135 -34.57 25.88 0.73
CA ASN A 135 -33.36 26.29 0.03
C ASN A 135 -32.81 25.12 -0.81
N HIS A 136 -33.08 25.13 -2.11
CA HIS A 136 -32.41 24.27 -3.09
C HIS A 136 -31.13 24.95 -3.61
N ARG A 137 -29.97 24.30 -3.46
CA ARG A 137 -28.85 24.47 -4.40
C ARG A 137 -28.72 23.19 -5.21
N ARG A 138 -29.06 23.27 -6.50
CA ARG A 138 -28.81 22.22 -7.50
C ARG A 138 -27.40 22.41 -8.06
N TYR A 139 -26.54 21.41 -7.94
CA TYR A 139 -25.37 21.27 -8.81
C TYR A 139 -25.80 20.54 -10.08
N THR A 140 -25.44 21.09 -11.24
CA THR A 140 -25.65 20.49 -12.56
C THR A 140 -24.29 20.19 -13.15
N PHE A 141 -23.98 18.91 -13.31
CA PHE A 141 -22.79 18.40 -13.99
C PHE A 141 -22.96 18.57 -15.50
N THR A 142 -21.95 19.13 -16.17
CA THR A 142 -21.84 19.17 -17.63
C THR A 142 -20.85 18.12 -18.10
N ASP A 143 -21.33 17.17 -18.91
CA ASP A 143 -20.52 16.10 -19.52
C ASP A 143 -19.42 16.66 -20.44
N GLY A 144 -18.17 16.48 -20.04
CA GLY A 144 -16.99 16.71 -20.87
C GLY A 144 -16.54 15.41 -21.54
N ILE A 145 -16.75 15.30 -22.86
CA ILE A 145 -16.30 14.16 -23.66
C ILE A 145 -14.76 14.11 -23.69
N TYR A 146 -14.17 13.10 -23.04
CA TYR A 146 -12.72 12.85 -23.05
C TYR A 146 -12.32 11.85 -24.14
N ASN A 147 -11.39 12.25 -25.00
CA ASN A 147 -10.71 11.38 -25.97
C ASN A 147 -9.58 10.59 -25.27
N PRO A 148 -9.52 9.26 -25.38
CA PRO A 148 -8.45 8.47 -24.80
C PRO A 148 -7.13 8.75 -25.51
N LYS A 149 -6.12 9.25 -24.78
CA LYS A 149 -4.73 9.29 -25.27
C LYS A 149 -4.20 7.85 -25.47
N PRO A 150 -3.45 7.58 -26.55
CA PRO A 150 -2.85 6.26 -26.77
C PRO A 150 -1.57 6.09 -25.94
N ASN A 151 -1.45 4.92 -25.29
CA ASN A 151 -0.34 4.48 -24.43
C ASN A 151 1.05 4.73 -25.04
N THR A 152 1.92 5.46 -24.33
CA THR A 152 3.37 5.55 -24.62
C THR A 152 4.14 4.48 -23.81
N LEU A 153 5.12 3.83 -24.45
CA LEU A 153 5.95 2.79 -23.81
C LEU A 153 7.06 3.41 -22.94
N GLU A 154 7.19 2.94 -21.69
CA GLU A 154 8.17 3.42 -20.70
C GLU A 154 9.61 2.86 -20.88
N LEU A 155 10.61 3.60 -20.38
CA LEU A 155 12.04 3.34 -20.54
C LEU A 155 12.55 1.99 -20.01
N PRO A 156 12.14 1.50 -18.82
CA PRO A 156 12.56 0.17 -18.34
C PRO A 156 12.10 -0.95 -19.26
N TYR A 157 10.91 -0.78 -19.84
CA TYR A 157 10.35 -1.73 -20.80
C TYR A 157 11.12 -1.70 -22.12
N ILE A 158 11.53 -0.51 -22.61
CA ILE A 158 12.43 -0.37 -23.77
C ILE A 158 13.77 -1.06 -23.51
N ALA A 159 14.36 -0.87 -22.32
CA ALA A 159 15.61 -1.55 -21.95
C ALA A 159 15.46 -3.08 -21.92
N ALA A 160 14.34 -3.59 -21.39
CA ALA A 160 14.03 -5.01 -21.39
C ALA A 160 13.83 -5.57 -22.82
N LEU A 161 13.20 -4.79 -23.71
CA LEU A 161 13.08 -5.14 -25.14
C LEU A 161 14.44 -5.15 -25.84
N ILE A 162 15.30 -4.15 -25.62
CA ILE A 162 16.67 -4.12 -26.18
C ILE A 162 17.48 -5.33 -25.70
N TRP A 163 17.39 -5.65 -24.41
CA TRP A 163 18.02 -6.85 -23.86
C TRP A 163 17.53 -8.13 -24.56
N LEU A 164 16.21 -8.29 -24.70
CA LEU A 164 15.59 -9.44 -25.37
C LEU A 164 16.01 -9.55 -26.83
N LEU A 165 16.02 -8.43 -27.57
CA LEU A 165 16.51 -8.38 -28.95
C LEU A 165 17.97 -8.81 -29.05
N GLY A 166 18.82 -8.36 -28.12
CA GLY A 166 20.22 -8.80 -28.03
C GLY A 166 20.36 -10.30 -27.79
N VAL A 167 19.54 -10.87 -26.89
CA VAL A 167 19.50 -12.32 -26.62
C VAL A 167 19.06 -13.09 -27.87
N CYS A 168 17.97 -12.68 -28.51
CA CYS A 168 17.45 -13.29 -29.74
C CYS A 168 18.49 -13.26 -30.86
N PHE A 169 19.14 -12.11 -31.08
CA PHE A 169 20.20 -11.97 -32.07
C PHE A 169 21.38 -12.89 -31.77
N GLY A 170 21.82 -12.96 -30.51
CA GLY A 170 22.90 -13.85 -30.07
C GLY A 170 22.58 -15.33 -30.30
N VAL A 171 21.35 -15.76 -29.99
CA VAL A 171 20.89 -17.15 -30.21
C VAL A 171 20.86 -17.47 -31.70
N VAL A 172 20.24 -16.61 -32.52
CA VAL A 172 20.14 -16.81 -33.99
C VAL A 172 21.54 -16.86 -34.61
N TYR A 173 22.44 -15.97 -34.23
CA TYR A 173 23.82 -15.95 -34.72
C TYR A 173 24.57 -17.24 -34.38
N ILE A 174 24.48 -17.72 -33.14
CA ILE A 174 25.11 -18.99 -32.75
C ILE A 174 24.49 -20.18 -33.48
N LEU A 175 23.16 -20.25 -33.61
CA LEU A 175 22.49 -21.31 -34.36
C LEU A 175 22.91 -21.32 -35.84
N TRP A 176 22.98 -20.14 -36.47
CA TRP A 176 23.46 -19.99 -37.84
C TRP A 176 24.90 -20.50 -37.99
N LEU A 177 25.81 -20.08 -37.11
CA LEU A 177 27.19 -20.59 -37.09
C LEU A 177 27.24 -22.11 -36.94
N GLN A 178 26.42 -22.70 -36.07
CA GLN A 178 26.37 -24.16 -35.91
C GLN A 178 25.88 -24.88 -37.16
N VAL A 179 24.86 -24.36 -37.84
CA VAL A 179 24.33 -24.96 -39.08
C VAL A 179 25.40 -24.93 -40.18
N VAL A 180 26.06 -23.79 -40.37
CA VAL A 180 27.15 -23.63 -41.33
C VAL A 180 28.30 -24.59 -41.01
N TYR A 181 28.73 -24.62 -39.75
CA TYR A 181 29.85 -25.45 -39.32
C TYR A 181 29.52 -26.96 -39.41
N ARG A 182 28.28 -27.35 -39.09
CA ARG A 182 27.82 -28.74 -39.21
C ARG A 182 27.76 -29.20 -40.65
N ARG A 183 27.31 -28.36 -41.59
CA ARG A 183 27.32 -28.66 -43.03
C ARG A 183 28.76 -28.84 -43.52
N LYS A 184 29.66 -27.92 -43.17
CA LYS A 184 31.09 -28.00 -43.49
C LYS A 184 31.73 -29.28 -42.94
N ILE A 185 31.50 -29.62 -41.67
CA ILE A 185 32.08 -30.83 -41.05
C ILE A 185 31.56 -32.13 -41.71
N LYS A 186 30.31 -32.16 -42.16
CA LYS A 186 29.75 -33.35 -42.83
C LYS A 186 30.43 -33.61 -44.17
N SER A 187 30.92 -32.58 -44.87
CA SER A 187 31.58 -32.71 -46.16
C SER A 187 33.09 -33.00 -46.09
N LEU A 188 33.69 -33.00 -44.88
CA LEU A 188 35.12 -33.23 -44.73
C LEU A 188 35.48 -34.73 -44.72
N PRO A 189 36.61 -35.11 -45.35
CA PRO A 189 37.06 -36.50 -45.39
C PRO A 189 37.60 -36.98 -44.03
N LEU A 190 37.40 -38.27 -43.74
CA LEU A 190 38.05 -38.94 -42.60
C LEU A 190 39.54 -39.13 -42.87
N CYS A 191 40.35 -39.09 -41.80
CA CYS A 191 41.77 -39.38 -41.90
C CYS A 191 41.99 -40.88 -42.20
N ASN A 192 42.56 -41.19 -43.36
CA ASN A 192 42.85 -42.55 -43.80
C ASN A 192 44.34 -42.94 -43.62
N ASP A 193 45.15 -42.09 -43.00
CA ASP A 193 46.56 -42.39 -42.72
C ASP A 193 46.67 -43.37 -41.54
N SER A 194 47.11 -44.60 -41.82
CA SER A 194 47.28 -45.67 -40.84
C SER A 194 48.34 -45.36 -39.79
N ARG A 195 49.39 -44.59 -40.13
CA ARG A 195 50.45 -44.18 -39.18
C ARG A 195 49.86 -43.25 -38.12
N ILE A 196 49.06 -42.27 -38.55
CA ILE A 196 48.45 -41.27 -37.67
C ILE A 196 47.37 -41.88 -36.80
N THR A 197 46.55 -42.75 -37.40
CA THR A 197 45.51 -43.49 -36.68
C THR A 197 46.10 -44.39 -35.59
N ALA A 198 47.24 -45.04 -35.85
CA ALA A 198 47.94 -45.85 -34.85
C ALA A 198 48.50 -45.00 -33.69
N ILE A 199 49.09 -43.83 -33.98
CA ILE A 199 49.58 -42.90 -32.95
C ILE A 199 48.42 -42.39 -32.08
N TYR A 200 47.29 -42.06 -32.71
CA TYR A 200 46.08 -41.60 -32.02
C TYR A 200 45.49 -42.67 -31.09
N GLU A 201 45.34 -43.92 -31.55
CA GLU A 201 44.81 -45.01 -30.71
C GLU A 201 45.75 -45.37 -29.55
N ASP A 202 47.08 -45.24 -29.71
CA ASP A 202 48.04 -45.36 -28.60
C ASP A 202 47.82 -44.28 -27.53
N CYS A 203 47.69 -43.00 -27.93
CA CYS A 203 47.40 -41.91 -27.01
C CYS A 203 46.05 -42.09 -26.29
N LYS A 204 45.02 -42.52 -27.03
CA LYS A 204 43.67 -42.77 -26.51
C LYS A 204 43.64 -43.89 -25.48
N SER A 205 44.38 -44.98 -25.74
CA SER A 205 44.58 -46.08 -24.79
C SER A 205 45.32 -45.60 -23.54
N LYS A 206 46.43 -44.87 -23.69
CA LYS A 206 47.21 -44.30 -22.57
C LYS A 206 46.37 -43.39 -21.66
N MET A 207 45.49 -42.57 -22.24
CA MET A 207 44.63 -41.64 -21.48
C MET A 207 43.31 -42.26 -20.99
N LYS A 208 43.06 -43.54 -21.29
CA LYS A 208 41.84 -44.30 -20.93
C LYS A 208 40.55 -43.65 -21.47
N VAL A 209 40.55 -43.27 -22.75
CA VAL A 209 39.38 -42.67 -23.42
C VAL A 209 38.64 -43.73 -24.25
N ASN A 210 37.51 -44.20 -23.73
CA ASN A 210 36.77 -45.34 -24.31
C ASN A 210 35.82 -44.95 -25.48
N LYS A 211 35.45 -43.67 -25.60
CA LYS A 211 34.52 -43.20 -26.64
C LYS A 211 35.27 -43.09 -27.98
N LYS A 212 34.64 -43.56 -29.07
CA LYS A 212 35.17 -43.40 -30.43
C LYS A 212 35.06 -41.92 -30.87
N ILE A 213 36.20 -41.25 -31.03
CA ILE A 213 36.31 -39.88 -31.55
C ILE A 213 36.90 -39.98 -32.96
N LEU A 214 36.25 -39.38 -33.95
CA LEU A 214 36.69 -39.49 -35.35
C LEU A 214 37.75 -38.44 -35.67
N LEU A 215 38.77 -38.83 -36.45
CA LEU A 215 39.77 -37.94 -37.02
C LEU A 215 39.31 -37.45 -38.39
N VAL A 216 39.22 -36.13 -38.57
CA VAL A 216 38.75 -35.50 -39.81
C VAL A 216 39.82 -34.54 -40.32
N ILE A 217 40.06 -34.54 -41.64
CA ILE A 217 41.02 -33.63 -42.26
C ILE A 217 40.30 -32.39 -42.78
N ASP A 218 40.71 -31.21 -42.31
CA ASP A 218 40.22 -29.90 -42.76
C ASP A 218 41.41 -29.04 -43.23
N THR A 219 41.38 -28.60 -44.49
CA THR A 219 42.43 -27.76 -45.08
C THR A 219 42.38 -26.31 -44.60
N THR A 220 41.30 -25.90 -43.92
CA THR A 220 41.07 -24.51 -43.51
C THR A 220 41.43 -24.23 -42.05
N ILE A 221 41.55 -25.26 -41.22
CA ILE A 221 42.01 -25.08 -39.84
C ILE A 221 43.52 -24.96 -39.83
N LYS A 222 44.03 -24.08 -38.97
CA LYS A 222 45.47 -23.97 -38.77
C LYS A 222 45.90 -24.77 -37.56
N THR A 223 45.12 -24.80 -36.47
CA THR A 223 45.44 -25.60 -35.28
C THR A 223 44.54 -26.84 -35.17
N PRO A 224 45.04 -27.96 -34.61
CA PRO A 224 44.21 -29.09 -34.22
C PRO A 224 43.11 -28.62 -33.28
N SER A 225 41.91 -29.19 -33.40
CA SER A 225 40.79 -28.76 -32.56
C SER A 225 39.76 -29.86 -32.37
N LEU A 226 39.38 -30.09 -31.12
CA LEU A 226 38.25 -30.91 -30.74
C LEU A 226 36.91 -30.17 -30.90
N ILE A 227 35.96 -30.80 -31.60
CA ILE A 227 34.60 -30.26 -31.77
C ILE A 227 33.50 -31.31 -31.57
N GLY A 228 32.33 -30.87 -31.10
CA GLY A 228 31.12 -31.68 -30.94
C GLY A 228 30.97 -32.26 -29.53
N ILE A 229 29.81 -32.04 -28.89
CA ILE A 229 29.52 -32.59 -27.55
C ILE A 229 29.11 -34.07 -27.64
N LEU A 230 28.06 -34.38 -28.41
CA LEU A 230 27.49 -35.73 -28.50
C LEU A 230 28.34 -36.67 -29.38
N HIS A 231 28.83 -36.14 -30.50
CA HIS A 231 29.66 -36.82 -31.50
C HIS A 231 31.00 -36.07 -31.68
N PRO A 232 31.95 -36.23 -30.74
CA PRO A 232 33.22 -35.54 -30.78
C PRO A 232 34.06 -35.95 -32.00
N LYS A 233 34.72 -34.98 -32.62
CA LYS A 233 35.66 -35.14 -33.74
C LYS A 233 36.89 -34.30 -33.49
N ILE A 234 38.07 -34.81 -33.82
CA ILE A 234 39.32 -34.03 -33.82
C ILE A 234 39.62 -33.64 -35.26
N LEU A 235 39.71 -32.34 -35.50
CA LEU A 235 40.05 -31.77 -36.79
C LEU A 235 41.59 -31.66 -36.90
N LEU A 236 42.15 -32.07 -38.03
CA LEU A 236 43.57 -31.93 -38.37
C LEU A 236 43.73 -31.27 -39.75
N SER A 237 44.76 -30.43 -39.94
CA SER A 237 45.19 -29.98 -41.26
C SER A 237 46.13 -31.01 -41.91
N PRO A 238 46.22 -31.03 -43.25
CA PRO A 238 47.24 -31.83 -43.94
C PRO A 238 48.67 -31.49 -43.50
N GLU A 239 48.94 -30.23 -43.16
CA GLU A 239 50.27 -29.78 -42.73
C GLU A 239 50.67 -30.39 -41.38
N HIS A 240 49.72 -30.61 -40.45
CA HIS A 240 50.01 -31.34 -39.21
C HIS A 240 50.51 -32.76 -39.47
N THR A 241 49.95 -33.40 -40.49
CA THR A 241 50.29 -34.79 -40.84
C THR A 241 51.69 -34.91 -41.45
N GLN A 242 52.18 -33.83 -42.07
CA GLN A 242 53.42 -33.78 -42.83
C GLN A 242 54.59 -33.16 -42.05
N LEU A 243 54.35 -32.11 -41.25
CA LEU A 243 55.39 -31.32 -40.59
C LEU A 243 55.69 -31.75 -39.14
N LEU A 244 54.77 -32.48 -38.50
CA LEU A 244 54.94 -32.94 -37.13
C LEU A 244 55.59 -34.33 -37.08
N THR A 245 56.59 -34.46 -36.22
CA THR A 245 57.20 -35.75 -35.92
C THR A 245 56.22 -36.64 -35.13
N LYS A 246 56.54 -37.94 -35.03
CA LYS A 246 55.72 -38.90 -34.26
C LYS A 246 55.53 -38.45 -32.79
N GLU A 247 56.59 -37.99 -32.14
CA GLU A 247 56.56 -37.52 -30.75
C GLU A 247 55.71 -36.25 -30.60
N GLU A 248 55.86 -35.28 -31.51
CA GLU A 248 55.06 -34.05 -31.51
C GLU A 248 53.56 -34.34 -31.73
N LEU A 249 53.23 -35.28 -32.62
CA LEU A 249 51.85 -35.69 -32.88
C LEU A 249 51.21 -36.39 -31.66
N GLN A 250 51.99 -37.15 -30.89
CA GLN A 250 51.53 -37.76 -29.63
C GLN A 250 51.12 -36.70 -28.63
N PHE A 251 51.95 -35.67 -28.43
CA PHE A 251 51.66 -34.55 -27.53
C PHE A 251 50.40 -33.77 -27.94
N VAL A 252 50.23 -33.50 -29.24
CA VAL A 252 49.02 -32.85 -29.77
C VAL A 252 47.77 -33.68 -29.50
N PHE A 253 47.80 -34.99 -29.77
CA PHE A 253 46.65 -35.83 -29.49
C PHE A 253 46.35 -35.95 -28.00
N MET A 254 47.37 -36.03 -27.14
CA MET A 254 47.17 -36.03 -25.69
C MET A 254 46.52 -34.72 -25.21
N HIS A 255 46.88 -33.58 -25.79
CA HIS A 255 46.27 -32.28 -25.50
C HIS A 255 44.77 -32.24 -25.88
N GLU A 256 44.42 -32.62 -27.11
CA GLU A 256 43.01 -32.65 -27.54
C GLU A 256 42.18 -33.67 -26.74
N LEU A 257 42.76 -34.82 -26.40
CA LEU A 257 42.10 -35.83 -25.57
C LEU A 257 41.92 -35.38 -24.11
N ALA A 258 42.81 -34.53 -23.58
CA ALA A 258 42.66 -33.91 -22.27
C ALA A 258 41.43 -32.97 -22.23
N HIS A 259 41.25 -32.11 -23.24
CA HIS A 259 40.02 -31.30 -23.38
C HIS A 259 38.74 -32.16 -23.43
N TYR A 260 38.79 -33.30 -24.12
CA TYR A 260 37.65 -34.23 -24.16
C TYR A 260 37.34 -34.83 -22.78
N LYS A 261 38.38 -35.25 -22.05
CA LYS A 261 38.25 -35.92 -20.74
C LYS A 261 37.72 -34.97 -19.67
N ARG A 262 38.14 -33.69 -19.69
CA ARG A 262 37.68 -32.63 -18.78
C ARG A 262 36.33 -32.00 -19.17
N LYS A 263 35.75 -32.39 -20.31
CA LYS A 263 34.47 -31.85 -20.81
C LYS A 263 34.51 -30.34 -21.09
N ASP A 264 35.65 -29.80 -21.48
CA ASP A 264 35.85 -28.37 -21.76
C ASP A 264 34.88 -27.84 -22.84
N LEU A 265 34.41 -28.71 -23.75
CA LEU A 265 33.35 -28.35 -24.71
C LEU A 265 32.02 -27.99 -24.05
N VAL A 266 31.62 -28.69 -22.99
CA VAL A 266 30.37 -28.37 -22.25
C VAL A 266 30.52 -27.01 -21.59
N VAL A 267 31.66 -26.77 -20.92
CA VAL A 267 31.96 -25.47 -20.32
C VAL A 267 31.95 -24.37 -21.37
N ARG A 268 32.54 -24.59 -22.55
CA ARG A 268 32.52 -23.62 -23.65
C ARG A 268 31.10 -23.26 -24.08
N TRP A 269 30.18 -24.23 -24.10
CA TRP A 269 28.77 -23.99 -24.44
C TRP A 269 28.03 -23.23 -23.34
N ILE A 270 28.28 -23.56 -22.06
CA ILE A 270 27.75 -22.79 -20.93
C ILE A 270 28.24 -21.34 -21.00
N LEU A 271 29.53 -21.11 -21.27
CA LEU A 271 30.07 -19.77 -21.45
C LEU A 271 29.38 -19.00 -22.58
N ILE A 272 29.15 -19.63 -23.75
CA ILE A 272 28.44 -18.98 -24.87
C ILE A 272 27.02 -18.60 -24.46
N PHE A 273 26.29 -19.52 -23.81
CA PHE A 273 24.92 -19.28 -23.37
C PHE A 273 24.83 -18.12 -22.36
N LEU A 274 25.64 -18.16 -21.30
CA LEU A 274 25.69 -17.10 -20.30
C LEU A 274 26.19 -15.76 -20.89
N GLN A 275 27.07 -15.81 -21.89
CA GLN A 275 27.55 -14.61 -22.58
C GLN A 275 26.47 -13.95 -23.44
N ILE A 276 25.52 -14.72 -23.97
CA ILE A 276 24.34 -14.19 -24.64
C ILE A 276 23.37 -13.57 -23.62
N LEU A 277 23.10 -14.25 -22.50
CA LEU A 277 22.18 -13.71 -21.48
C LEU A 277 22.69 -12.43 -20.83
N HIS A 278 24.00 -12.36 -20.56
CA HIS A 278 24.65 -11.25 -19.86
C HIS A 278 25.52 -10.41 -20.81
N TRP A 279 25.14 -10.29 -22.08
CA TRP A 279 25.96 -9.67 -23.12
C TRP A 279 26.36 -8.23 -22.81
N PHE A 280 25.55 -7.50 -22.04
CA PHE A 280 25.79 -6.12 -21.62
C PHE A 280 26.87 -5.96 -20.54
N ASN A 281 27.29 -7.02 -19.85
CA ASN A 281 28.18 -6.93 -18.69
C ASN A 281 29.66 -7.20 -19.05
N PRO A 282 30.52 -6.16 -19.14
CA PRO A 282 31.92 -6.30 -19.58
C PRO A 282 32.80 -7.15 -18.65
N VAL A 283 32.46 -7.25 -17.35
CA VAL A 283 33.21 -8.07 -16.37
C VAL A 283 33.09 -9.55 -16.71
N ILE A 284 31.91 -9.97 -17.16
CA ILE A 284 31.65 -11.34 -17.59
C ILE A 284 32.48 -11.67 -18.85
N TRP A 285 32.55 -10.76 -19.82
CA TRP A 285 33.41 -10.93 -21.00
C TRP A 285 34.88 -11.13 -20.63
N PHE A 286 35.41 -10.29 -19.72
CA PHE A 286 36.78 -10.38 -19.25
C PHE A 286 37.06 -11.71 -18.51
N THR A 287 36.17 -12.11 -17.61
CA THR A 287 36.32 -13.33 -16.81
C THR A 287 36.19 -14.57 -17.67
N PHE A 288 35.31 -14.59 -18.66
CA PHE A 288 35.18 -15.71 -19.60
C PHE A 288 36.44 -15.88 -20.45
N ASN A 289 37.14 -14.80 -20.79
CA ASN A 289 38.47 -14.90 -21.41
C ASN A 289 39.49 -15.53 -20.44
N LYS A 290 39.44 -15.19 -19.15
CA LYS A 290 40.30 -15.82 -18.12
C LYS A 290 39.99 -17.31 -17.92
N ILE A 291 38.71 -17.70 -17.89
CA ILE A 291 38.30 -19.11 -17.81
C ILE A 291 38.90 -19.91 -18.97
N ARG A 292 38.86 -19.37 -20.20
CA ARG A 292 39.49 -20.02 -21.37
C ARG A 292 41.01 -20.19 -21.18
N GLN A 293 41.70 -19.15 -20.72
CA GLN A 293 43.14 -19.21 -20.44
C GLN A 293 43.50 -20.25 -19.38
N ASP A 294 42.69 -20.37 -18.32
CA ASP A 294 42.89 -21.36 -17.28
C ASP A 294 42.58 -22.79 -17.76
N SER A 295 41.62 -22.94 -18.69
CA SER A 295 41.29 -24.21 -19.32
C SER A 295 42.49 -24.81 -20.07
N GLU A 296 43.20 -23.97 -20.82
CA GLU A 296 44.41 -24.36 -21.55
C GLU A 296 45.54 -24.81 -20.60
N LYS A 297 45.76 -24.06 -19.52
CA LYS A 297 46.80 -24.39 -18.53
C LYS A 297 46.46 -25.68 -17.76
N ALA A 298 45.18 -25.92 -17.46
CA ALA A 298 44.71 -27.16 -16.85
C ALA A 298 44.81 -28.35 -17.82
N CYS A 299 44.61 -28.12 -19.12
CA CYS A 299 44.86 -29.10 -20.16
C CYS A 299 46.34 -29.50 -20.23
N ASP A 300 47.24 -28.50 -20.25
CA ASP A 300 48.69 -28.72 -20.20
C ASP A 300 49.10 -29.53 -18.97
N GLU A 301 48.58 -29.17 -17.79
CA GLU A 301 48.81 -29.90 -16.53
C GLU A 301 48.34 -31.36 -16.61
N GLN A 302 47.18 -31.60 -17.22
CA GLN A 302 46.67 -32.95 -17.40
C GLN A 302 47.58 -33.78 -18.32
N VAL A 303 48.10 -33.22 -19.42
CA VAL A 303 49.05 -33.93 -20.30
C VAL A 303 50.34 -34.27 -19.55
N LEU A 304 50.87 -33.33 -18.74
CA LEU A 304 52.07 -33.54 -17.93
C LEU A 304 51.93 -34.69 -16.92
N SER A 305 50.71 -35.05 -16.52
CA SER A 305 50.46 -36.20 -15.66
C SER A 305 50.67 -37.56 -16.35
N TYR A 306 50.65 -37.61 -17.70
CA TYR A 306 50.81 -38.83 -18.50
C TYR A 306 52.19 -39.00 -19.13
N ILE A 307 53.05 -37.97 -19.08
CA ILE A 307 54.39 -37.98 -19.70
C ILE A 307 55.50 -37.91 -18.64
N GLN A 308 56.72 -38.28 -19.01
CA GLN A 308 57.85 -38.30 -18.09
C GLN A 308 58.50 -36.90 -17.93
N PRO A 309 59.17 -36.59 -16.80
CA PRO A 309 59.76 -35.26 -16.57
C PRO A 309 60.79 -34.80 -17.61
N ASN A 310 61.53 -35.72 -18.22
CA ASN A 310 62.44 -35.45 -19.34
C ASN A 310 61.70 -35.04 -20.64
N GLU A 311 60.41 -35.32 -20.75
CA GLU A 311 59.57 -34.99 -21.90
C GLU A 311 58.87 -33.62 -21.76
N TYR A 312 58.85 -33.01 -20.57
CA TYR A 312 58.14 -31.73 -20.35
C TYR A 312 58.64 -30.60 -21.27
N LYS A 313 59.97 -30.52 -21.47
CA LYS A 313 60.59 -29.54 -22.37
C LYS A 313 60.25 -29.83 -23.84
N LYS A 314 60.17 -31.12 -24.22
CA LYS A 314 59.76 -31.54 -25.56
C LYS A 314 58.29 -31.18 -25.82
N TYR A 315 57.41 -31.41 -24.84
CA TYR A 315 56.01 -31.00 -24.87
C TYR A 315 55.87 -29.47 -25.02
N GLY A 316 56.55 -28.70 -24.16
CA GLY A 316 56.54 -27.24 -24.23
C GLY A 316 57.03 -26.70 -25.59
N ASN A 317 58.10 -27.26 -26.13
CA ASN A 317 58.61 -26.92 -27.46
C ASN A 317 57.62 -27.31 -28.58
N THR A 318 56.90 -28.42 -28.43
CA THR A 318 55.85 -28.82 -29.36
C THR A 318 54.72 -27.79 -29.36
N MET A 319 54.26 -27.35 -28.19
CA MET A 319 53.23 -26.31 -28.09
C MET A 319 53.69 -24.97 -28.68
N LEU A 320 54.97 -24.59 -28.48
CA LEU A 320 55.56 -23.41 -29.13
C LEU A 320 55.63 -23.56 -30.66
N LYS A 321 56.06 -24.72 -31.16
CA LYS A 321 56.11 -25.03 -32.60
C LYS A 321 54.71 -25.02 -33.22
N MET A 322 53.71 -25.55 -32.51
CA MET A 322 52.31 -25.50 -32.92
C MET A 322 51.81 -24.06 -33.04
N LEU A 323 52.27 -23.16 -32.17
CA LEU A 323 51.95 -21.74 -32.24
C LEU A 323 52.72 -21.02 -33.35
N ASP A 324 53.99 -21.31 -33.55
CA ASP A 324 54.84 -20.59 -34.51
C ASP A 324 54.53 -20.97 -35.98
N ILE A 325 54.34 -22.26 -36.25
CA ILE A 325 54.09 -22.78 -37.61
C ILE A 325 52.62 -22.59 -38.02
N PHE A 326 51.69 -22.68 -37.06
CA PHE A 326 50.26 -22.78 -37.36
C PHE A 326 49.39 -21.64 -36.81
N SER A 327 49.97 -20.59 -36.19
CA SER A 327 49.19 -19.38 -35.85
C SER A 327 49.25 -18.36 -36.98
N GLY A 328 48.29 -18.38 -37.89
CA GLY A 328 48.04 -17.18 -38.72
C GLY A 328 47.37 -16.06 -37.92
N ASN A 329 47.46 -14.82 -38.45
CA ASN A 329 46.64 -13.68 -38.02
C ASN A 329 45.14 -13.98 -38.22
N ASN A 330 44.51 -14.65 -37.26
CA ASN A 330 43.05 -14.76 -37.21
C ASN A 330 42.52 -13.57 -36.41
N SER A 331 42.03 -12.56 -37.13
CA SER A 331 41.54 -11.26 -36.65
C SER A 331 40.05 -11.23 -36.27
N LEU A 332 39.40 -12.37 -36.04
CA LEU A 332 37.98 -12.40 -35.70
C LEU A 332 37.71 -13.15 -34.39
N CYS A 333 37.98 -12.49 -33.26
CA CYS A 333 37.24 -12.71 -32.01
C CYS A 333 37.47 -11.58 -31.00
N SER A 334 36.54 -10.61 -30.97
CA SER A 334 36.18 -9.69 -29.88
C SER A 334 37.25 -8.75 -29.29
N ALA A 335 36.92 -7.46 -29.27
CA ALA A 335 37.72 -6.29 -28.85
C ALA A 335 38.32 -6.28 -27.42
N ALA A 336 38.16 -7.35 -26.62
CA ALA A 336 38.80 -7.49 -25.30
C ALA A 336 39.85 -8.63 -25.25
N GLY A 337 39.93 -9.49 -26.28
CA GLY A 337 40.84 -10.64 -26.33
C GLY A 337 42.29 -10.31 -26.73
N MET A 338 42.56 -9.05 -27.11
CA MET A 338 43.82 -8.65 -27.75
C MET A 338 44.96 -8.31 -26.78
N LEU A 339 44.71 -8.21 -25.48
CA LEU A 339 45.76 -7.85 -24.51
C LEU A 339 46.47 -9.11 -24.02
N ASN A 340 47.66 -9.39 -24.58
CA ASN A 340 48.71 -10.27 -24.06
C ASN A 340 48.72 -11.77 -24.48
N ARG A 341 48.56 -12.08 -25.77
CA ARG A 341 48.76 -13.46 -26.28
C ARG A 341 50.17 -14.00 -26.00
N GLU A 342 51.21 -13.19 -26.23
CA GLU A 342 52.61 -13.57 -25.96
C GLU A 342 52.88 -13.86 -24.48
N LYS A 343 52.41 -12.99 -23.58
CA LYS A 343 52.55 -13.16 -22.13
C LYS A 343 51.89 -14.44 -21.64
N PHE A 344 50.72 -14.77 -22.20
CA PHE A 344 50.00 -16.00 -21.87
C PHE A 344 50.77 -17.25 -22.30
N ILE A 345 51.37 -17.26 -23.50
CA ILE A 345 52.20 -18.36 -23.99
C ILE A 345 53.44 -18.54 -23.11
N ILE A 346 54.13 -17.45 -22.77
CA ILE A 346 55.28 -17.47 -21.84
C ILE A 346 54.86 -18.06 -20.49
N GLU A 347 53.67 -17.71 -19.99
CA GLU A 347 53.14 -18.25 -18.74
C GLU A 347 52.83 -19.75 -18.83
N ARG A 348 52.27 -20.23 -19.96
CA ARG A 348 52.05 -21.67 -20.21
C ARG A 348 53.37 -22.45 -20.20
N VAL A 349 54.37 -22.00 -20.96
CA VAL A 349 55.67 -22.68 -21.04
C VAL A 349 56.38 -22.67 -19.69
N LYS A 350 56.34 -21.55 -18.94
CA LYS A 350 56.87 -21.49 -17.57
C LYS A 350 56.18 -22.48 -16.63
N ASN A 351 54.87 -22.65 -16.74
CA ASN A 351 54.12 -23.61 -15.93
C ASN A 351 54.46 -25.06 -16.30
N ILE A 352 54.62 -25.35 -17.60
CA ILE A 352 55.02 -26.67 -18.10
C ILE A 352 56.40 -27.07 -17.58
N VAL A 353 57.38 -26.16 -17.68
CA VAL A 353 58.77 -26.43 -17.27
C VAL A 353 58.89 -26.59 -15.74
N ASN A 354 58.13 -25.81 -14.97
CA ASN A 354 58.18 -25.83 -13.51
C ASN A 354 57.21 -26.84 -12.86
N PHE A 355 56.60 -27.73 -13.65
CA PHE A 355 55.61 -28.67 -13.13
C PHE A 355 56.23 -29.67 -12.14
N LYS A 356 55.64 -29.76 -10.93
CA LYS A 356 56.05 -30.68 -9.86
C LYS A 356 54.92 -31.65 -9.54
N LYS A 357 55.25 -32.93 -9.35
CA LYS A 357 54.28 -34.04 -9.18
C LYS A 357 53.66 -34.15 -7.75
N ASN A 358 53.89 -33.19 -6.85
CA ASN A 358 53.42 -33.27 -5.46
C ASN A 358 52.00 -32.68 -5.29
N TYR A 359 51.01 -33.57 -5.28
CA TYR A 359 49.60 -33.22 -5.43
C TYR A 359 48.79 -33.15 -4.13
N ILE A 360 49.12 -33.90 -3.07
CA ILE A 360 48.18 -34.12 -1.96
C ILE A 360 47.92 -32.85 -1.13
N LEU A 361 48.97 -32.21 -0.59
CA LEU A 361 48.82 -31.04 0.29
C LEU A 361 48.13 -29.86 -0.42
N TRP A 362 48.51 -29.60 -1.68
CA TRP A 362 47.96 -28.51 -2.48
C TRP A 362 46.54 -28.81 -3.02
N SER A 363 46.19 -30.09 -3.18
CA SER A 363 44.83 -30.50 -3.52
C SER A 363 43.87 -30.29 -2.35
N VAL A 364 44.28 -30.62 -1.12
CA VAL A 364 43.49 -30.35 0.09
C VAL A 364 43.24 -28.84 0.25
N LEU A 365 44.29 -28.04 0.06
CA LEU A 365 44.15 -26.57 0.11
C LEU A 365 43.21 -26.03 -0.99
N GLY A 366 43.29 -26.58 -2.21
CA GLY A 366 42.40 -26.20 -3.30
C GLY A 366 40.93 -26.51 -3.02
N ILE A 367 40.63 -27.67 -2.41
CA ILE A 367 39.27 -28.06 -2.02
C ILE A 367 38.75 -27.17 -0.88
N ALA A 368 39.57 -26.89 0.14
CA ALA A 368 39.19 -26.02 1.25
C ALA A 368 38.83 -24.60 0.76
N ILE A 369 39.62 -24.05 -0.16
CA ILE A 369 39.35 -22.73 -0.76
C ILE A 369 38.07 -22.76 -1.60
N PHE A 370 37.82 -23.83 -2.36
CA PHE A 370 36.59 -23.99 -3.11
C PHE A 370 35.35 -24.01 -2.20
N LEU A 371 35.37 -24.81 -1.13
CA LEU A 371 34.25 -24.91 -0.18
C LEU A 371 34.01 -23.57 0.55
N GLY A 372 35.08 -22.91 0.99
CA GLY A 372 34.97 -21.59 1.61
C GLY A 372 34.38 -20.54 0.67
N LEU A 373 34.83 -20.50 -0.58
CA LEU A 373 34.28 -19.59 -1.60
C LEU A 373 32.85 -19.95 -1.99
N ALA A 374 32.49 -21.23 -2.06
CA ALA A 374 31.14 -21.66 -2.36
C ALA A 374 30.16 -21.20 -1.27
N GLY A 375 30.51 -21.39 0.01
CA GLY A 375 29.71 -20.88 1.12
C GLY A 375 29.58 -19.35 1.15
N LEU A 376 30.61 -18.63 0.71
CA LEU A 376 30.65 -17.16 0.74
C LEU A 376 29.99 -16.50 -0.48
N LEU A 377 29.98 -17.16 -1.65
CA LEU A 377 29.54 -16.61 -2.94
C LEU A 377 28.27 -17.27 -3.52
N LEU A 378 27.86 -18.46 -3.06
CA LEU A 378 26.62 -19.14 -3.48
C LEU A 378 25.49 -19.03 -2.46
N THR A 379 25.56 -18.06 -1.56
CA THR A 379 24.47 -17.70 -0.64
C THR A 379 24.06 -16.26 -0.91
N ASN A 380 22.80 -15.91 -0.65
CA ASN A 380 22.35 -14.52 -0.64
C ASN A 380 22.60 -13.88 0.73
N ALA A 381 22.53 -12.54 0.75
CA ALA A 381 22.60 -11.81 2.01
C ALA A 381 21.44 -12.25 2.92
N ARG A 382 21.71 -12.36 4.22
CA ARG A 382 20.64 -12.56 5.21
C ARG A 382 19.87 -11.25 5.29
N GLN A 383 18.54 -11.30 5.27
CA GLN A 383 17.77 -10.10 5.62
C GLN A 383 18.21 -9.62 7.02
N PRO A 384 18.43 -8.31 7.22
CA PRO A 384 18.77 -7.79 8.54
C PRO A 384 17.68 -8.21 9.54
N ILE A 385 18.09 -8.51 10.78
CA ILE A 385 17.15 -8.65 11.88
C ILE A 385 16.52 -7.27 12.04
N GLN A 386 15.21 -7.16 11.85
CA GLN A 386 14.47 -5.95 12.20
C GLN A 386 14.66 -5.73 13.71
N GLU A 387 15.33 -4.65 14.10
CA GLU A 387 15.24 -4.16 15.48
C GLU A 387 13.86 -3.54 15.62
N VAL A 388 12.97 -4.24 16.31
CA VAL A 388 11.65 -3.72 16.63
C VAL A 388 11.84 -2.66 17.72
N ILE A 389 11.44 -1.42 17.46
CA ILE A 389 11.48 -0.32 18.43
C ILE A 389 10.03 0.09 18.70
N LYS A 390 9.55 -0.16 19.92
CA LYS A 390 8.22 0.29 20.36
C LYS A 390 8.27 1.79 20.63
N ILE A 391 7.37 2.57 20.03
CA ILE A 391 7.17 3.97 20.41
C ILE A 391 6.08 4.00 21.47
N LYS A 392 6.43 4.47 22.66
CA LYS A 392 5.47 4.72 23.72
C LYS A 392 5.13 6.19 23.77
N TYR A 393 3.85 6.50 23.68
CA TYR A 393 3.32 7.86 23.86
C TYR A 393 2.93 8.04 25.33
N GLU A 394 3.55 8.99 25.99
CA GLU A 394 3.19 9.38 27.36
C GLU A 394 2.52 10.74 27.33
N VAL A 395 1.24 10.76 27.71
CA VAL A 395 0.40 11.96 27.67
C VAL A 395 0.36 12.61 29.05
N GLU A 396 0.79 13.86 29.12
CA GLU A 396 0.63 14.74 30.27
C GLU A 396 -0.38 15.85 29.92
N GLU A 397 -1.34 16.10 30.80
CA GLU A 397 -2.23 17.27 30.65
C GLU A 397 -1.68 18.40 31.48
N ILE A 398 -1.45 19.53 30.82
CA ILE A 398 -1.06 20.77 31.45
C ILE A 398 -2.36 21.45 31.84
N ASN A 399 -2.74 21.31 33.11
CA ASN A 399 -4.01 21.81 33.61
C ASN A 399 -4.03 23.35 33.54
N LEU A 400 -4.89 23.89 32.68
CA LEU A 400 -5.09 25.32 32.49
C LEU A 400 -6.53 25.67 32.87
N GLU A 401 -6.71 26.54 33.84
CA GLU A 401 -8.04 27.09 34.21
C GLU A 401 -8.48 28.20 33.23
N ASN A 402 -8.48 27.90 31.92
CA ASN A 402 -8.78 28.87 30.86
C ASN A 402 -9.79 28.26 29.88
N LYS A 403 -10.87 28.99 29.54
CA LYS A 403 -11.91 28.45 28.66
C LYS A 403 -11.52 28.47 27.19
N SER A 404 -10.86 29.53 26.74
CA SER A 404 -10.54 29.75 25.33
C SER A 404 -9.06 30.03 25.12
N LEU A 405 -8.30 28.99 24.76
CA LEU A 405 -6.91 29.11 24.33
C LEU A 405 -6.82 28.95 22.81
N ASP A 406 -6.10 29.85 22.16
CA ASP A 406 -5.88 29.79 20.71
C ASP A 406 -4.44 30.06 20.32
N GLY A 407 -4.01 29.36 19.27
CA GLY A 407 -2.63 29.28 18.84
C GLY A 407 -1.68 28.67 19.89
N ILE A 408 -0.67 27.95 19.43
CA ILE A 408 0.48 27.59 20.27
C ILE A 408 1.74 27.80 19.45
N LYS A 409 2.70 28.53 20.00
CA LYS A 409 4.04 28.70 19.44
C LYS A 409 5.08 28.35 20.48
N LEU A 410 6.15 27.66 20.08
CA LEU A 410 7.28 27.35 20.96
C LEU A 410 8.25 28.54 20.95
N LEU A 411 8.65 28.99 22.13
CA LEU A 411 9.69 30.01 22.32
C LEU A 411 11.09 29.37 22.34
N SER A 412 12.13 30.19 22.19
CA SER A 412 13.53 29.75 22.13
C SER A 412 14.01 29.03 23.40
N ASP A 413 13.40 29.31 24.56
CA ASP A 413 13.68 28.67 25.84
C ASP A 413 12.81 27.43 26.14
N GLN A 414 12.07 26.96 25.14
CA GLN A 414 11.11 25.84 25.19
C GLN A 414 9.85 26.10 26.02
N GLN A 415 9.55 27.34 26.38
CA GLN A 415 8.22 27.70 26.90
C GLN A 415 7.22 27.83 25.75
N LEU A 416 5.93 27.72 26.06
CA LEU A 416 4.85 27.87 25.07
C LEU A 416 4.24 29.25 25.17
N LEU A 417 4.07 29.92 24.04
CA LEU A 417 3.22 31.09 23.92
C LEU A 417 1.84 30.67 23.41
N THR A 418 0.79 31.11 24.09
CA THR A 418 -0.61 30.92 23.66
C THR A 418 -1.42 32.19 23.91
N TYR A 419 -2.56 32.33 23.23
CA TYR A 419 -3.48 33.44 23.41
C TYR A 419 -4.71 33.03 24.21
N ASP A 420 -5.01 33.78 25.27
CA ASP A 420 -6.19 33.61 26.12
C ASP A 420 -7.30 34.54 25.62
N GLY A 421 -8.20 33.99 24.81
CA GLY A 421 -9.28 34.74 24.17
C GLY A 421 -10.34 35.25 25.15
N GLU A 422 -10.47 34.66 26.35
CA GLU A 422 -11.43 35.11 27.37
C GLU A 422 -10.96 36.42 28.03
N ASN A 423 -9.65 36.55 28.28
CA ASN A 423 -9.06 37.72 28.94
C ASN A 423 -8.33 38.67 27.99
N GLY A 424 -8.20 38.32 26.71
CA GLY A 424 -7.57 39.14 25.68
C GLY A 424 -6.06 39.35 25.90
N GLN A 425 -5.35 38.34 26.40
CA GLN A 425 -3.93 38.43 26.77
C GLN A 425 -3.12 37.24 26.24
N PHE A 426 -1.80 37.40 26.12
CA PHE A 426 -0.92 36.28 25.85
C PHE A 426 -0.48 35.60 27.15
N LEU A 427 -0.28 34.30 27.11
CA LEU A 427 0.25 33.52 28.21
C LEU A 427 1.52 32.82 27.76
N VAL A 428 2.59 32.99 28.54
CA VAL A 428 3.74 32.10 28.47
C VAL A 428 3.56 31.00 29.50
N ILE A 429 3.65 29.75 29.06
CA ILE A 429 3.45 28.55 29.85
C ILE A 429 4.77 27.80 29.89
N ASP A 430 5.31 27.59 31.10
CA ASP A 430 6.51 26.77 31.28
C ASP A 430 6.21 25.27 31.26
N ASN A 431 7.26 24.45 31.25
CA ASN A 431 7.14 22.98 31.26
C ASN A 431 6.43 22.41 32.50
N ALA A 432 6.27 23.19 33.58
CA ALA A 432 5.55 22.79 34.79
C ALA A 432 4.10 23.31 34.82
N GLY A 433 3.65 23.97 33.75
CA GLY A 433 2.31 24.57 33.65
C GLY A 433 2.17 25.91 34.37
N ASN A 434 3.25 26.53 34.84
CA ASN A 434 3.17 27.88 35.41
C ASN A 434 2.95 28.89 34.29
N LYS A 435 2.06 29.85 34.54
CA LYS A 435 1.67 30.88 33.58
C LYS A 435 2.23 32.25 33.94
N LYS A 436 2.77 32.94 32.94
CA LYS A 436 3.09 34.37 32.98
C LYS A 436 2.22 35.08 31.95
N ALA A 437 1.33 35.96 32.40
CA ALA A 437 0.54 36.79 31.52
C ALA A 437 1.40 37.89 30.89
N ILE A 438 1.21 38.09 29.59
CA ILE A 438 1.78 39.18 28.80
C ILE A 438 0.62 40.07 28.38
N ILE A 439 0.64 41.31 28.86
CA ILE A 439 -0.34 42.33 28.50
C ILE A 439 0.29 43.19 27.42
N CYS A 440 -0.16 43.05 26.18
CA CYS A 440 0.32 43.86 25.06
C CYS A 440 -0.20 45.30 25.19
N GLU A 441 0.68 46.23 25.55
CA GLU A 441 0.30 47.63 25.74
C GLU A 441 -0.20 48.28 24.43
N GLY A 442 -1.35 48.92 24.49
CA GLY A 442 -1.89 49.68 23.34
C GLY A 442 -2.49 48.83 22.22
N LEU A 443 -2.67 47.52 22.42
CA LEU A 443 -3.48 46.69 21.52
C LEU A 443 -4.96 47.14 21.60
N PRO A 444 -5.70 47.27 20.48
CA PRO A 444 -7.08 47.74 20.52
C PRO A 444 -8.00 46.80 21.31
N GLN A 445 -8.87 47.34 22.19
CA GLN A 445 -9.74 46.53 23.06
C GLN A 445 -10.85 45.76 22.32
N ASP A 446 -11.30 46.24 21.17
CA ASP A 446 -12.36 45.60 20.37
C ASP A 446 -11.80 44.63 19.30
N PHE A 447 -10.53 44.22 19.44
CA PHE A 447 -9.82 43.42 18.44
C PHE A 447 -9.77 41.94 18.83
N PHE A 448 -10.27 41.07 17.96
CA PHE A 448 -10.08 39.62 18.08
C PHE A 448 -8.76 39.23 17.41
N ILE A 449 -7.82 38.67 18.18
CA ILE A 449 -6.57 38.15 17.62
C ILE A 449 -6.88 36.87 16.85
N GLN A 450 -6.56 36.87 15.56
CA GLN A 450 -6.78 35.72 14.67
C GLN A 450 -5.48 35.13 14.12
N ILE A 451 -4.39 35.92 14.07
CA ILE A 451 -3.11 35.48 13.54
C ILE A 451 -1.98 36.11 14.36
N TYR A 452 -1.09 35.27 14.87
CA TYR A 452 0.15 35.70 15.48
C TYR A 452 1.27 34.68 15.26
N THR A 453 2.51 35.15 15.33
CA THR A 453 3.70 34.30 15.27
C THR A 453 4.83 34.90 16.11
N VAL A 454 5.94 34.18 16.23
CA VAL A 454 7.15 34.64 16.93
C VAL A 454 8.35 34.53 16.00
N ASP A 455 9.30 35.45 16.13
CA ASP A 455 10.57 35.39 15.41
C ASP A 455 11.64 34.61 16.21
N ALA A 456 12.87 34.58 15.70
CA ALA A 456 14.00 33.93 16.37
C ALA A 456 14.45 34.60 17.68
N ASN A 457 13.98 35.81 17.97
CA ASN A 457 14.25 36.56 19.21
C ASN A 457 13.09 36.46 20.23
N ASP A 458 12.07 35.65 19.92
CA ASP A 458 10.82 35.54 20.67
C ASP A 458 9.97 36.83 20.69
N ASP A 459 10.18 37.73 19.73
CA ASP A 459 9.30 38.89 19.54
C ASP A 459 7.96 38.42 18.97
N ILE A 460 6.85 38.88 19.54
CA ILE A 460 5.48 38.50 19.19
C ILE A 460 4.97 39.41 18.07
N TYR A 461 4.66 38.84 16.92
CA TYR A 461 4.05 39.53 15.78
C TYR A 461 2.54 39.24 15.75
N ILE A 462 1.73 40.28 15.77
CA ILE A 462 0.26 40.19 15.77
C ILE A 462 -0.27 40.91 14.54
N PHE A 463 -0.99 40.21 13.67
CA PHE A 463 -1.64 40.82 12.52
C PHE A 463 -3.06 41.27 12.88
N ALA A 464 -3.40 42.50 12.50
CA ALA A 464 -4.69 43.12 12.79
C ALA A 464 -5.32 43.77 11.57
N VAL A 465 -6.60 43.43 11.33
CA VAL A 465 -7.44 44.02 10.28
C VAL A 465 -8.48 44.92 10.94
N LYS A 466 -8.41 46.23 10.67
CA LYS A 466 -9.42 47.21 11.13
C LYS A 466 -9.99 48.02 9.96
N GLU A 467 -9.32 49.13 9.60
CA GLU A 467 -9.59 49.93 8.40
C GLU A 467 -8.41 49.81 7.41
N GLU A 468 -7.19 49.80 7.94
CA GLU A 468 -5.96 49.43 7.23
C GLU A 468 -5.30 48.25 7.96
N PRO A 469 -4.75 47.26 7.24
CA PRO A 469 -4.09 46.12 7.86
C PRO A 469 -2.74 46.52 8.47
N GLN A 470 -2.52 46.13 9.73
CA GLN A 470 -1.33 46.47 10.50
C GLN A 470 -0.74 45.23 11.18
N ILE A 471 0.57 45.26 11.43
CA ILE A 471 1.28 44.26 12.23
C ILE A 471 1.92 44.96 13.43
N TYR A 472 1.57 44.49 14.62
CA TYR A 472 2.16 44.97 15.87
C TYR A 472 3.21 43.98 16.35
N VAL A 473 4.38 44.48 16.78
CA VAL A 473 5.48 43.65 17.29
C VAL A 473 5.73 44.00 18.75
N TYR A 474 5.73 43.00 19.62
CA TYR A 474 5.87 43.12 21.07
C TYR A 474 6.99 42.23 21.59
N ASN A 475 7.66 42.62 22.68
CA ASN A 475 8.53 41.70 23.42
C ASN A 475 7.72 40.82 24.39
N LEU A 476 8.40 39.87 25.05
CA LEU A 476 7.80 39.00 26.07
C LEU A 476 7.44 39.72 27.40
N GLU A 477 7.75 41.00 27.51
CA GLU A 477 7.28 41.89 28.59
C GLU A 477 5.96 42.58 28.25
N GLY A 478 5.50 42.52 26.99
CA GLY A 478 4.28 43.17 26.51
C GLY A 478 4.48 44.61 26.04
N GLU A 479 5.73 45.06 25.94
CA GLU A 479 6.09 46.40 25.43
C GLU A 479 6.08 46.38 23.90
N LYS A 480 5.41 47.37 23.29
CA LYS A 480 5.37 47.51 21.83
C LYS A 480 6.74 47.93 21.29
N ILE A 481 7.37 47.08 20.50
CA ILE A 481 8.66 47.33 19.84
C ILE A 481 8.42 48.13 18.54
N ARG A 482 7.49 47.67 17.70
CA ARG A 482 7.23 48.21 16.36
C ARG A 482 5.74 48.14 16.01
N GLU A 483 5.34 49.05 15.12
CA GLU A 483 4.04 49.05 14.46
C GLU A 483 4.31 49.20 12.96
N ILE A 484 3.85 48.24 12.19
CA ILE A 484 4.18 48.06 10.78
C ILE A 484 2.89 48.17 9.98
N ASN A 485 2.82 49.15 9.08
CA ASN A 485 1.71 49.27 8.14
C ASN A 485 1.98 48.33 6.96
N VAL A 486 1.03 47.45 6.65
CA VAL A 486 1.15 46.55 5.49
C VAL A 486 0.06 46.90 4.49
N GLU A 487 0.44 47.13 3.24
CA GLU A 487 -0.51 47.35 2.15
C GLU A 487 -0.74 46.01 1.43
N LEU A 488 -1.90 45.41 1.67
CA LEU A 488 -2.28 44.15 1.01
C LEU A 488 -2.58 44.41 -0.47
N GLN A 489 -1.94 43.64 -1.36
CA GLN A 489 -2.21 43.70 -2.79
C GLN A 489 -3.26 42.65 -3.20
N ASP A 490 -4.00 42.90 -4.28
CA ASP A 490 -4.91 41.91 -4.91
C ASP A 490 -5.96 41.27 -3.96
N ILE A 491 -6.36 41.93 -2.87
CA ILE A 491 -7.33 41.42 -1.89
C ILE A 491 -8.44 42.44 -1.65
N ASN A 492 -9.68 41.96 -1.69
CA ASN A 492 -10.85 42.73 -1.32
C ASN A 492 -11.35 42.32 0.07
N LEU A 493 -10.93 43.04 1.12
CA LEU A 493 -11.33 42.76 2.51
C LEU A 493 -12.86 42.89 2.77
N SER A 494 -13.63 43.42 1.80
CA SER A 494 -15.10 43.48 1.89
C SER A 494 -15.80 42.18 1.47
N GLU A 495 -15.07 41.26 0.84
CA GLU A 495 -15.53 39.90 0.60
C GLU A 495 -15.35 39.08 1.87
N ASN A 496 -16.34 38.24 2.22
CA ASN A 496 -16.39 37.47 3.47
C ASN A 496 -15.33 36.35 3.56
N ASP A 497 -14.07 36.62 3.23
CA ASP A 497 -12.98 35.66 3.39
C ASP A 497 -12.70 35.49 4.90
N PRO A 498 -12.83 34.26 5.44
CA PRO A 498 -12.62 34.02 6.85
C PRO A 498 -11.14 34.18 7.21
N ILE A 499 -10.82 35.28 7.89
CA ILE A 499 -9.46 35.61 8.36
C ILE A 499 -8.87 34.50 9.26
N PHE A 500 -9.69 33.67 9.91
CA PHE A 500 -9.24 32.52 10.71
C PHE A 500 -8.52 31.40 9.92
N GLN A 501 -8.49 31.47 8.58
CA GLN A 501 -7.75 30.52 7.73
C GLN A 501 -6.40 31.07 7.22
N TRP A 502 -6.06 32.31 7.58
CA TRP A 502 -4.80 32.94 7.22
C TRP A 502 -3.67 32.45 8.16
N ASP A 503 -2.42 32.57 7.71
CA ASP A 503 -1.24 32.22 8.53
C ASP A 503 -0.13 33.26 8.37
N MET A 504 0.78 33.37 9.34
CA MET A 504 1.90 34.30 9.31
C MET A 504 3.19 33.66 9.83
N GLN A 505 4.27 33.87 9.10
CA GLN A 505 5.62 33.42 9.47
C GLN A 505 6.61 34.59 9.34
N VAL A 506 7.69 34.56 10.12
CA VAL A 506 8.75 35.58 10.08
C VAL A 506 10.09 34.89 9.97
N ASP A 507 10.93 35.32 9.02
CA ASP A 507 12.26 34.74 8.84
C ASP A 507 13.33 35.36 9.77
N SER A 508 14.52 34.79 9.79
CA SER A 508 15.63 35.25 10.63
C SER A 508 16.10 36.69 10.36
N LYS A 509 15.70 37.28 9.23
CA LYS A 509 15.99 38.68 8.85
C LYS A 509 14.85 39.63 9.20
N GLY A 510 13.74 39.11 9.70
CA GLY A 510 12.53 39.87 10.02
C GLY A 510 11.61 40.12 8.82
N ASN A 511 11.81 39.46 7.68
CA ASN A 511 10.83 39.53 6.60
C ASN A 511 9.58 38.75 7.01
N ILE A 512 8.42 39.29 6.66
CA ILE A 512 7.11 38.80 7.10
C ILE A 512 6.43 38.10 5.92
N TYR A 513 5.98 36.88 6.14
CA TYR A 513 5.25 36.06 5.18
C TYR A 513 3.81 35.94 5.65
N LEU A 514 2.89 36.53 4.91
CA LEU A 514 1.46 36.51 5.23
C LEU A 514 0.72 35.67 4.18
N LEU A 515 0.17 34.54 4.62
CA LEU A 515 -0.65 33.65 3.81
C LEU A 515 -2.10 34.13 3.82
N ILE A 516 -2.66 34.24 2.63
CA ILE A 516 -4.00 34.78 2.41
C ILE A 516 -4.77 33.82 1.47
N PRO A 517 -5.64 32.96 2.00
CA PRO A 517 -6.52 32.11 1.20
C PRO A 517 -7.64 32.93 0.54
N GLN A 518 -7.94 32.62 -0.71
CA GLN A 518 -8.98 33.24 -1.53
C GLN A 518 -10.03 32.18 -1.89
N LEU A 519 -10.99 31.96 -0.98
CA LEU A 519 -11.89 30.80 -1.01
C LEU A 519 -12.79 30.74 -2.23
N GLN A 520 -13.20 31.89 -2.73
CA GLN A 520 -14.16 31.98 -3.85
C GLN A 520 -13.61 31.43 -5.16
N ILE A 521 -12.29 31.56 -5.36
CA ILE A 521 -11.59 31.07 -6.55
C ILE A 521 -10.67 29.89 -6.23
N ALA A 522 -10.69 29.44 -4.97
CA ALA A 522 -9.87 28.34 -4.46
C ALA A 522 -8.39 28.47 -4.86
N GLN A 523 -7.84 29.65 -4.55
CA GLN A 523 -6.42 29.98 -4.67
C GLN A 523 -5.93 30.48 -3.31
N ALA A 524 -4.61 30.51 -3.12
CA ALA A 524 -3.99 31.18 -2.00
C ALA A 524 -2.83 32.05 -2.48
N SER A 525 -2.55 33.12 -1.74
CA SER A 525 -1.40 33.98 -1.99
C SER A 525 -0.58 34.21 -0.73
N THR A 526 0.73 34.07 -0.85
CA THR A 526 1.68 34.43 0.21
C THR A 526 2.31 35.76 -0.14
N GLN A 527 1.98 36.82 0.60
CA GLN A 527 2.58 38.14 0.45
C GLN A 527 3.77 38.29 1.39
N ILE A 528 4.89 38.74 0.84
CA ILE A 528 6.16 38.88 1.55
C ILE A 528 6.44 40.36 1.74
N PHE A 529 6.70 40.77 2.98
CA PHE A 529 7.03 42.14 3.36
C PHE A 529 8.42 42.18 3.99
N ASP A 530 9.14 43.28 3.79
CA ASP A 530 10.37 43.55 4.54
C ASP A 530 10.05 43.92 6.00
N PRO A 531 11.05 44.02 6.89
CA PRO A 531 10.83 44.37 8.29
C PRO A 531 10.18 45.76 8.50
N GLU A 532 10.17 46.60 7.47
CA GLU A 532 9.54 47.92 7.46
C GLU A 532 8.08 47.88 6.94
N GLY A 533 7.56 46.72 6.54
CA GLY A 533 6.20 46.54 6.04
C GLY A 533 6.03 46.81 4.55
N LYS A 534 7.13 47.03 3.82
CA LYS A 534 7.07 47.25 2.39
C LYS A 534 6.94 45.91 1.67
N HIS A 535 5.97 45.83 0.77
CA HIS A 535 5.76 44.67 -0.08
C HIS A 535 7.01 44.39 -0.93
N ILE A 536 7.51 43.15 -0.84
CA ILE A 536 8.62 42.62 -1.64
C ILE A 536 8.05 41.85 -2.82
N LYS A 537 7.11 40.93 -2.56
CA LYS A 537 6.66 39.93 -3.53
C LYS A 537 5.36 39.24 -3.11
N THR A 538 4.62 38.72 -4.09
CA THR A 538 3.48 37.82 -3.89
C THR A 538 3.74 36.49 -4.59
N LEU A 539 3.61 35.39 -3.86
CA LEU A 539 3.62 34.03 -4.40
C LEU A 539 2.16 33.57 -4.52
N LYS A 540 1.72 33.17 -5.71
CA LYS A 540 0.36 32.66 -5.95
C LYS A 540 0.40 31.14 -6.06
N SER A 541 -0.56 30.46 -5.46
CA SER A 541 -0.71 29.01 -5.49
C SER A 541 -2.16 28.66 -5.79
N ASP A 542 -2.37 27.61 -6.58
CA ASP A 542 -3.70 27.05 -6.81
C ASP A 542 -4.04 26.11 -5.64
N GLY A 543 -5.23 26.27 -5.03
CA GLY A 543 -5.62 25.54 -3.82
C GLY A 543 -5.30 26.25 -2.50
N TYR A 544 -5.64 25.58 -1.40
CA TYR A 544 -5.30 26.04 -0.05
C TYR A 544 -3.83 25.73 0.24
N VAL A 545 -3.17 26.62 0.98
CA VAL A 545 -1.74 26.47 1.31
C VAL A 545 -1.56 26.52 2.82
N LEU A 546 -0.63 25.75 3.35
CA LEU A 546 -0.02 25.97 4.67
C LEU A 546 1.46 26.33 4.47
N MET A 547 2.02 27.07 5.42
CA MET A 547 3.40 27.56 5.34
C MET A 547 4.21 27.20 6.57
N VAL A 548 5.43 26.71 6.38
CA VAL A 548 6.42 26.60 7.46
C VAL A 548 7.80 27.04 6.97
N LEU A 549 8.59 27.63 7.86
CA LEU A 549 9.98 27.99 7.60
C LEU A 549 10.92 27.00 8.29
N ASP A 550 12.02 26.61 7.61
CA ASP A 550 13.12 25.91 8.28
C ASP A 550 14.15 26.86 8.89
N GLU A 551 15.17 26.27 9.52
CA GLU A 551 16.29 26.97 10.17
C GLU A 551 17.18 27.78 9.21
N GLU A 552 17.08 27.54 7.90
CA GLU A 552 17.81 28.26 6.85
C GLU A 552 16.92 29.28 6.11
N ASP A 553 15.73 29.57 6.65
CA ASP A 553 14.69 30.43 6.07
C ASP A 553 14.16 29.94 4.70
N TYR A 554 14.22 28.63 4.41
CA TYR A 554 13.47 28.09 3.28
C TYR A 554 12.00 27.96 3.63
N LEU A 555 11.16 28.37 2.68
CA LEU A 555 9.72 28.27 2.77
C LEU A 555 9.27 26.93 2.23
N TYR A 556 8.56 26.18 3.06
CA TYR A 556 7.80 25.02 2.63
C TYR A 556 6.35 25.43 2.49
N THR A 557 5.80 25.22 1.29
CA THR A 557 4.38 25.38 1.02
C THR A 557 3.76 24.00 0.89
N ILE A 558 2.73 23.76 1.69
CA ILE A 558 1.91 22.56 1.60
C ILE A 558 0.59 22.96 0.95
N THR A 559 0.40 22.57 -0.31
CA THR A 559 -0.78 22.92 -1.09
C THR A 559 -1.72 21.72 -1.17
N TYR A 560 -3.03 21.93 -1.02
CA TYR A 560 -4.04 20.92 -1.31
C TYR A 560 -5.16 21.51 -2.17
N GLY A 561 -5.59 20.74 -3.17
CA GLY A 561 -6.51 21.19 -4.21
C GLY A 561 -7.86 21.67 -3.65
N ALA A 562 -8.36 22.77 -4.20
CA ALA A 562 -9.72 23.25 -3.94
C ALA A 562 -10.50 23.66 -5.20
N SER A 563 -9.82 23.77 -6.36
CA SER A 563 -10.43 24.21 -7.63
C SER A 563 -9.97 23.44 -8.87
N THR A 564 -9.05 22.49 -8.75
CA THR A 564 -8.53 21.74 -9.90
C THR A 564 -8.48 20.26 -9.57
N TYR A 565 -9.54 19.51 -9.91
CA TYR A 565 -9.66 18.07 -10.24
C TYR A 565 -8.52 17.09 -9.80
N GLN A 566 -7.83 17.33 -8.70
CA GLN A 566 -6.67 16.61 -8.19
C GLN A 566 -6.61 16.85 -6.67
N ASP A 567 -7.17 15.92 -5.91
CA ASP A 567 -7.07 15.81 -4.44
C ASP A 567 -5.67 15.32 -4.04
N LYS A 568 -4.65 16.07 -4.43
CA LYS A 568 -3.27 15.75 -4.11
C LYS A 568 -2.67 16.84 -3.23
N VAL A 569 -1.95 16.39 -2.21
CA VAL A 569 -1.12 17.25 -1.38
C VAL A 569 0.22 17.44 -2.08
N PHE A 570 0.61 18.69 -2.29
CA PHE A 570 1.91 19.07 -2.82
C PHE A 570 2.73 19.71 -1.71
N ILE A 571 3.97 19.25 -1.51
CA ILE A 571 4.92 19.87 -0.60
C ILE A 571 6.07 20.40 -1.44
N ALA A 572 6.24 21.71 -1.50
CA ALA A 572 7.31 22.34 -2.24
C ALA A 572 8.30 23.02 -1.29
N LYS A 573 9.60 22.76 -1.48
CA LYS A 573 10.67 23.53 -0.82
C LYS A 573 11.13 24.62 -1.77
N GLN A 574 11.01 25.87 -1.34
CA GLN A 574 11.39 27.01 -2.18
C GLN A 574 12.14 28.09 -1.42
N LYS A 575 12.96 28.84 -2.16
CA LYS A 575 13.56 30.07 -1.68
C LYS A 575 12.66 31.25 -2.08
N PRO A 576 11.95 31.87 -1.13
CA PRO A 576 10.85 32.77 -1.47
C PRO A 576 11.28 34.01 -2.29
N ILE A 577 12.51 34.49 -2.09
CA ILE A 577 13.01 35.69 -2.78
C ILE A 577 13.43 35.39 -4.23
N THR A 578 13.98 34.20 -4.52
CA THR A 578 14.62 33.89 -5.81
C THR A 578 13.76 33.08 -6.79
N ASP A 579 12.52 32.70 -6.43
CA ASP A 579 11.65 31.76 -7.20
C ASP A 579 12.32 30.41 -7.51
N GLU A 580 13.33 30.04 -6.72
CA GLU A 580 14.00 28.77 -6.88
C GLU A 580 13.23 27.72 -6.08
N ILE A 581 12.47 26.87 -6.78
CA ILE A 581 11.89 25.64 -6.24
C ILE A 581 12.99 24.57 -6.30
N PHE A 582 13.39 24.04 -5.15
CA PHE A 582 14.43 23.01 -5.08
C PHE A 582 13.89 21.65 -5.46
N TRP A 583 12.70 21.33 -4.96
CA TRP A 583 11.96 20.13 -5.27
C TRP A 583 10.50 20.31 -4.85
N GLU A 584 9.65 19.49 -5.46
CA GLU A 584 8.23 19.37 -5.15
C GLU A 584 7.94 17.88 -4.97
N TYR A 585 7.24 17.56 -3.89
CA TYR A 585 6.71 16.24 -3.60
C TYR A 585 5.21 16.27 -3.90
N GLU A 586 4.76 15.38 -4.76
CA GLU A 586 3.35 15.13 -5.03
C GLU A 586 2.96 13.87 -4.26
N ASP A 587 1.93 13.97 -3.43
CA ASP A 587 1.48 12.81 -2.67
C ASP A 587 0.74 11.81 -3.55
N ASP A 588 1.26 10.58 -3.58
CA ASP A 588 0.62 9.41 -4.20
C ASP A 588 -0.22 8.59 -3.20
N LYS A 589 -0.32 9.04 -1.94
CA LYS A 589 -0.97 8.30 -0.83
C LYS A 589 -2.40 8.77 -0.53
N ASN A 590 -2.96 9.63 -1.38
CA ASN A 590 -4.28 10.25 -1.20
C ASN A 590 -4.43 10.92 0.17
N LEU A 591 -3.41 11.65 0.62
CA LEU A 591 -3.56 12.53 1.77
C LEU A 591 -4.74 13.47 1.55
N SER A 592 -5.62 13.50 2.54
CA SER A 592 -6.79 14.36 2.59
C SER A 592 -6.48 15.69 3.29
N TYR A 593 -7.52 16.52 3.47
CA TYR A 593 -7.53 17.84 4.08
C TYR A 593 -6.48 18.04 5.23
N ILE A 594 -5.33 18.64 4.89
CA ILE A 594 -4.29 19.01 5.86
C ILE A 594 -4.64 20.35 6.49
N ARG A 595 -4.69 20.37 7.83
CA ARG A 595 -5.17 21.55 8.58
C ARG A 595 -4.07 22.35 9.26
N LEU A 596 -2.99 21.69 9.66
CA LEU A 596 -1.90 22.30 10.41
C LEU A 596 -0.57 21.69 9.97
N ALA A 597 0.50 22.48 10.05
CA ALA A 597 1.86 22.04 9.80
C ALA A 597 2.83 22.66 10.79
N ALA A 598 3.88 21.93 11.17
CA ALA A 598 4.97 22.42 12.00
C ALA A 598 6.30 21.82 11.53
N TYR A 599 7.36 22.63 11.53
CA TYR A 599 8.71 22.16 11.24
C TYR A 599 9.43 21.73 12.52
N SER A 600 10.08 20.56 12.47
CA SER A 600 10.94 20.06 13.54
C SER A 600 12.42 20.28 13.21
N LYS A 601 13.10 21.03 14.08
CA LYS A 601 14.56 21.26 13.99
C LYS A 601 15.39 20.01 14.33
N GLN A 602 14.84 19.08 15.11
CA GLN A 602 15.59 17.94 15.65
C GLN A 602 15.87 16.87 14.59
N ASP A 603 14.85 16.52 13.82
CA ASP A 603 14.85 15.44 12.83
C ASP A 603 14.61 15.96 11.40
N LYS A 604 14.67 17.29 11.21
CA LYS A 604 14.53 17.97 9.91
C LYS A 604 13.33 17.46 9.12
N SER A 605 12.18 17.42 9.78
CA SER A 605 10.94 16.87 9.23
C SER A 605 9.81 17.87 9.37
N ILE A 606 8.81 17.77 8.50
CA ILE A 606 7.55 18.52 8.62
C ILE A 606 6.52 17.59 9.25
N TYR A 607 5.92 18.04 10.34
CA TYR A 607 4.78 17.36 10.94
C TYR A 607 3.51 17.99 10.37
N LEU A 608 2.60 17.15 9.90
CA LEU A 608 1.34 17.53 9.26
C LEU A 608 0.19 16.97 10.09
N VAL A 609 -0.90 17.71 10.20
CA VAL A 609 -2.14 17.19 10.80
C VAL A 609 -3.16 16.93 9.70
N GLU A 610 -3.47 15.65 9.51
CA GLU A 610 -4.54 15.17 8.66
C GLU A 610 -5.68 14.66 9.54
N GLN A 611 -6.86 15.29 9.47
CA GLN A 611 -8.01 14.96 10.32
C GLN A 611 -7.65 14.91 11.82
N ASN A 612 -7.52 13.71 12.39
CA ASN A 612 -7.16 13.45 13.79
C ASN A 612 -5.80 12.73 13.95
N SER A 613 -4.97 12.73 12.91
CA SER A 613 -3.65 12.10 12.90
C SER A 613 -2.54 13.12 12.69
N VAL A 614 -1.42 12.97 13.41
CA VAL A 614 -0.18 13.70 13.16
C VAL A 614 0.73 12.82 12.32
N LEU A 615 1.13 13.30 11.16
CA LEU A 615 2.03 12.65 10.22
C LEU A 615 3.39 13.34 10.26
N ARG A 616 4.48 12.62 10.03
CA ARG A 616 5.84 13.13 9.84
C ARG A 616 6.25 12.89 8.39
N PHE A 617 6.51 13.98 7.70
CA PHE A 617 7.12 14.02 6.37
C PHE A 617 8.63 14.27 6.54
N ASP A 618 9.43 13.22 6.28
CA ASP A 618 10.89 13.28 6.37
C ASP A 618 11.44 14.00 5.12
N LEU A 619 12.21 15.06 5.32
CA LEU A 619 12.70 15.90 4.21
C LEU A 619 13.87 15.25 3.45
N GLU A 620 14.56 14.25 4.00
CA GLU A 620 15.71 13.62 3.34
C GLU A 620 15.29 12.56 2.32
N ASP A 621 14.34 11.71 2.68
CA ASP A 621 13.85 10.61 1.83
C ASP A 621 12.43 10.82 1.28
N GLN A 622 11.79 11.94 1.63
CA GLN A 622 10.42 12.29 1.25
C GLN A 622 9.40 11.23 1.67
N SER A 623 9.67 10.50 2.76
CA SER A 623 8.76 9.52 3.31
C SER A 623 7.74 10.17 4.25
N LEU A 624 6.48 9.81 4.03
CA LEU A 624 5.39 10.15 4.94
C LEU A 624 5.08 8.97 5.87
N ASN A 625 5.24 9.21 7.17
CA ASN A 625 4.99 8.25 8.25
C ASN A 625 3.91 8.82 9.18
N ASN A 626 2.91 8.04 9.55
CA ASN A 626 1.98 8.50 10.58
C ASN A 626 2.70 8.39 11.94
N MET A 627 2.53 9.39 12.81
CA MET A 627 3.22 9.48 14.09
C MET A 627 2.29 9.37 15.28
N LEU A 628 1.02 9.78 15.17
CA LEU A 628 0.13 9.85 16.33
C LEU A 628 -1.31 9.93 15.88
N ASN A 629 -2.15 8.98 16.29
CA ASN A 629 -3.59 9.18 16.28
C ASN A 629 -4.01 9.88 17.59
N ILE A 630 -4.51 11.11 17.45
CA ILE A 630 -4.83 12.01 18.57
C ILE A 630 -6.00 11.44 19.38
N ASP A 631 -7.05 10.95 18.71
CA ASP A 631 -8.22 10.36 19.38
C ASP A 631 -7.85 9.09 20.15
N ALA A 632 -7.05 8.21 19.54
CA ALA A 632 -6.57 7.00 20.18
C ALA A 632 -5.71 7.30 21.42
N THR A 633 -4.98 8.42 21.41
CA THR A 633 -4.03 8.76 22.47
C THR A 633 -4.65 9.55 23.62
N LEU A 634 -5.63 10.42 23.34
CA LEU A 634 -6.24 11.30 24.35
C LEU A 634 -7.51 10.74 25.02
N SER A 635 -8.11 9.68 24.48
CA SER A 635 -9.43 9.18 24.89
C SER A 635 -9.54 8.60 26.31
N GLU A 636 -8.42 8.32 27.00
CA GLU A 636 -8.44 7.93 28.43
C GLU A 636 -8.98 9.01 29.36
N LYS A 637 -9.04 10.28 28.92
CA LYS A 637 -9.33 11.43 29.77
C LYS A 637 -10.78 11.91 29.78
N ASN A 638 -11.72 11.02 29.43
CA ASN A 638 -13.16 11.24 29.62
C ASN A 638 -13.66 12.50 28.91
N GLN A 639 -13.51 12.58 27.58
CA GLN A 639 -13.84 13.78 26.82
C GLN A 639 -14.63 13.44 25.55
N ASP A 640 -15.94 13.61 25.67
CA ASP A 640 -16.82 13.79 24.53
C ASP A 640 -16.30 15.01 23.72
N GLU A 641 -16.00 14.82 22.44
CA GLU A 641 -15.67 15.88 21.46
C GLU A 641 -14.45 16.79 21.75
N LEU A 642 -13.26 16.23 21.98
CA LEU A 642 -12.03 16.98 21.79
C LEU A 642 -11.80 17.30 20.31
N HIS A 643 -11.67 18.58 19.97
CA HIS A 643 -11.21 19.02 18.65
C HIS A 643 -9.83 19.66 18.75
N LEU A 644 -8.88 19.20 17.94
CA LEU A 644 -7.58 19.86 17.83
C LEU A 644 -7.75 21.26 17.24
N ARG A 645 -7.29 22.27 17.96
CA ARG A 645 -7.23 23.67 17.53
C ARG A 645 -5.88 24.02 16.94
N ASN A 646 -4.80 23.59 17.60
CA ASN A 646 -3.44 23.88 17.18
C ASN A 646 -2.47 22.84 17.74
N PHE A 647 -1.24 22.79 17.21
CA PHE A 647 -0.17 21.96 17.75
C PHE A 647 1.20 22.63 17.58
N SER A 648 2.14 22.20 18.42
CA SER A 648 3.54 22.64 18.35
C SER A 648 4.47 21.51 18.77
N LEU A 649 5.77 21.65 18.47
CA LEU A 649 6.81 20.66 18.74
C LEU A 649 7.92 21.31 19.57
N ASP A 650 8.43 20.63 20.59
CA ASP A 650 9.68 21.05 21.23
C ASP A 650 10.93 20.47 20.55
N HIS A 651 12.11 20.92 20.99
CA HIS A 651 13.41 20.45 20.48
C HIS A 651 13.74 19.00 20.83
N ASN A 652 12.99 18.37 21.74
CA ASN A 652 13.15 16.97 22.11
C ASN A 652 12.20 16.05 21.31
N GLY A 653 11.32 16.64 20.50
CA GLY A 653 10.36 15.93 19.66
C GLY A 653 9.00 15.73 20.33
N SER A 654 8.78 16.29 21.52
CA SER A 654 7.47 16.19 22.19
C SER A 654 6.43 17.02 21.44
N ILE A 655 5.22 16.48 21.30
CA ILE A 655 4.11 17.12 20.60
C ILE A 655 3.20 17.78 21.63
N TYR A 656 2.97 19.09 21.49
CA TYR A 656 1.98 19.83 22.26
C TYR A 656 0.69 19.95 21.45
N LEU A 657 -0.43 19.55 22.03
CA LEU A 657 -1.75 19.56 21.41
C LEU A 657 -2.65 20.54 22.16
N CYS A 658 -3.12 21.59 21.48
CA CYS A 658 -4.21 22.44 21.97
C CYS A 658 -5.52 21.85 21.49
N THR A 659 -6.37 21.44 22.42
CA THR A 659 -7.68 20.87 22.10
C THR A 659 -8.78 21.73 22.70
N PHE A 660 -9.97 21.65 22.11
CA PHE A 660 -11.16 22.34 22.57
C PHE A 660 -12.28 21.33 22.74
N ASN A 661 -12.88 21.29 23.93
CA ASN A 661 -14.04 20.47 24.25
C ASN A 661 -15.32 21.27 24.01
N ARG A 662 -16.16 20.80 23.08
CA ARG A 662 -17.42 21.46 22.71
C ARG A 662 -18.48 21.46 23.81
N LYS A 663 -18.51 20.44 24.65
CA LYS A 663 -19.53 20.24 25.68
C LYS A 663 -19.40 21.24 26.82
N ASP A 664 -18.17 21.46 27.28
CA ASP A 664 -17.88 22.30 28.43
C ASP A 664 -17.30 23.68 28.04
N ASP A 665 -17.10 23.94 26.74
CA ASP A 665 -16.51 25.18 26.19
C ASP A 665 -15.15 25.50 26.83
N LYS A 666 -14.28 24.48 26.89
CA LYS A 666 -12.97 24.55 27.56
C LYS A 666 -11.84 24.08 26.65
N SER A 667 -10.72 24.78 26.73
CA SER A 667 -9.50 24.43 26.04
C SER A 667 -8.58 23.63 26.96
N GLN A 668 -7.95 22.58 26.44
CA GLN A 668 -7.04 21.72 27.17
C GLN A 668 -5.73 21.55 26.40
N LEU A 669 -4.63 21.61 27.15
CA LEU A 669 -3.29 21.48 26.61
C LEU A 669 -2.70 20.13 27.02
N PHE A 670 -2.28 19.35 26.03
CA PHE A 670 -1.60 18.08 26.25
C PHE A 670 -0.18 18.12 25.73
N LYS A 671 0.75 17.54 26.50
CA LYS A 671 2.11 17.24 26.06
C LYS A 671 2.22 15.74 25.84
N VAL A 672 2.60 15.35 24.63
CA VAL A 672 2.80 13.95 24.22
C VAL A 672 4.30 13.72 24.06
N ASN A 673 4.88 12.97 24.98
CA ASN A 673 6.29 12.56 24.92
C ASN A 673 6.41 11.25 24.14
N LEU A 674 7.37 11.18 23.22
CA LEU A 674 7.67 9.96 22.47
C LEU A 674 8.89 9.26 23.06
N THR A 675 8.72 8.03 23.52
CA THR A 675 9.83 7.21 24.04
C THR A 675 10.04 6.00 23.15
N LYS A 676 11.25 5.87 22.59
CA LYS A 676 11.67 4.70 21.82
C LYS A 676 12.17 3.61 22.77
N ILE A 677 11.47 2.49 22.82
CA ILE A 677 11.78 1.34 23.67
C ILE A 677 12.35 0.23 22.76
N PRO A 678 13.65 -0.09 22.87
CA PRO A 678 14.22 -1.22 22.13
C PRO A 678 13.63 -2.52 22.69
N ILE A 679 13.16 -3.39 21.78
CA ILE A 679 12.60 -4.67 22.16
C ILE A 679 13.73 -5.67 22.41
N ASP A 680 13.79 -6.20 23.63
CA ASP A 680 14.77 -7.20 24.04
C ASP A 680 14.31 -8.63 23.69
N GLY A 681 15.13 -9.63 24.02
CA GLY A 681 14.84 -11.02 23.70
C GLY A 681 13.70 -11.68 24.49
N ASP A 682 13.19 -11.03 25.55
CA ASP A 682 12.15 -11.59 26.43
C ASP A 682 10.74 -11.08 26.05
N THR A 683 10.66 -10.06 25.20
CA THR A 683 9.40 -9.49 24.71
C THR A 683 8.74 -10.38 23.66
N LYS A 684 7.43 -10.60 23.78
CA LYS A 684 6.64 -11.40 22.84
C LYS A 684 6.07 -10.51 21.75
N VAL A 685 6.43 -10.78 20.50
CA VAL A 685 5.94 -10.01 19.34
C VAL A 685 4.84 -10.82 18.63
N LEU A 686 3.59 -10.37 18.76
CA LEU A 686 2.45 -10.96 18.06
C LEU A 686 2.20 -10.17 16.78
N THR A 687 2.08 -10.85 15.65
CA THR A 687 1.72 -10.22 14.38
C THR A 687 0.23 -10.34 14.13
N ILE A 688 -0.41 -9.21 13.85
CA ILE A 688 -1.80 -9.11 13.40
C ILE A 688 -1.81 -8.65 11.96
N THR A 689 -2.44 -9.44 11.10
CA THR A 689 -2.64 -9.03 9.70
C THR A 689 -4.01 -8.37 9.54
N VAL A 690 -4.03 -7.22 8.88
CA VAL A 690 -5.26 -6.46 8.60
C VAL A 690 -5.32 -6.00 7.15
N LYS A 691 -6.54 -5.95 6.59
CA LYS A 691 -6.78 -5.36 5.27
C LYS A 691 -6.59 -3.84 5.31
N HIS A 692 -7.01 -3.19 6.39
CA HIS A 692 -6.73 -1.81 6.75
C HIS A 692 -6.67 -1.71 8.27
N LEU A 693 -5.89 -0.78 8.82
CA LEU A 693 -5.87 -0.53 10.26
C LEU A 693 -7.06 0.35 10.65
N SER A 694 -8.00 -0.19 11.43
CA SER A 694 -9.13 0.59 11.92
C SER A 694 -8.74 1.42 13.16
N PRO A 695 -9.38 2.60 13.38
CA PRO A 695 -9.12 3.42 14.57
C PRO A 695 -9.35 2.67 15.88
N THR A 696 -10.33 1.76 15.91
CA THR A 696 -10.63 0.96 17.11
C THR A 696 -9.52 -0.04 17.42
N LEU A 697 -8.96 -0.71 16.40
CA LEU A 697 -7.83 -1.61 16.60
C LEU A 697 -6.59 -0.84 17.05
N GLU A 698 -6.30 0.30 16.42
CA GLU A 698 -5.19 1.18 16.81
C GLU A 698 -5.30 1.63 18.28
N PHE A 699 -6.50 2.09 18.68
CA PHE A 699 -6.81 2.45 20.05
C PHE A 699 -6.58 1.27 21.03
N ALA A 700 -7.08 0.09 20.67
CA ALA A 700 -6.93 -1.10 21.50
C ALA A 700 -5.46 -1.52 21.65
N ILE A 701 -4.67 -1.47 20.58
CA ILE A 701 -3.24 -1.83 20.62
C ILE A 701 -2.48 -0.89 21.56
N ASN A 702 -2.69 0.43 21.42
CA ASN A 702 -1.99 1.42 22.24
C ASN A 702 -2.24 1.16 23.73
N LYS A 703 -3.50 0.96 24.12
CA LYS A 703 -3.84 0.64 25.51
C LYS A 703 -3.32 -0.71 25.96
N PHE A 704 -3.49 -1.73 25.14
CA PHE A 704 -3.08 -3.10 25.47
C PHE A 704 -1.58 -3.16 25.75
N GLU A 705 -0.77 -2.57 24.88
CA GLU A 705 0.69 -2.54 25.02
C GLU A 705 1.17 -1.74 26.23
N ASN A 706 0.40 -0.75 26.70
CA ASN A 706 0.69 -0.04 27.94
C ASN A 706 0.37 -0.89 29.19
N GLN A 707 -0.69 -1.70 29.13
CA GLN A 707 -1.08 -2.62 30.20
C GLN A 707 -0.22 -3.91 30.22
N HIS A 708 0.30 -4.31 29.07
CA HIS A 708 1.09 -5.52 28.84
C HIS A 708 2.45 -5.18 28.21
N PRO A 709 3.40 -4.60 28.96
CA PRO A 709 4.68 -4.16 28.41
C PRO A 709 5.58 -5.31 27.91
N ASP A 710 5.29 -6.56 28.30
CA ASP A 710 5.94 -7.78 27.81
C ASP A 710 5.44 -8.27 26.45
N ILE A 711 4.37 -7.64 25.92
CA ILE A 711 3.76 -7.97 24.65
C ILE A 711 3.83 -6.75 23.71
N VAL A 712 4.16 -7.02 22.45
CA VAL A 712 4.16 -6.04 21.36
C VAL A 712 3.31 -6.59 20.23
N ILE A 713 2.43 -5.74 19.71
CA ILE A 713 1.57 -6.04 18.57
C ILE A 713 2.21 -5.43 17.32
N ASN A 714 2.73 -6.28 16.45
CA ASN A 714 3.16 -5.91 15.12
C ASN A 714 1.97 -5.96 14.15
N ILE A 715 1.76 -4.90 13.38
CA ILE A 715 0.65 -4.82 12.42
C ILE A 715 1.21 -5.04 11.00
N ASP A 716 0.74 -6.10 10.34
CA ASP A 716 0.92 -6.33 8.91
C ASP A 716 -0.29 -5.76 8.16
N ASN A 717 -0.25 -4.45 7.91
CA ASN A 717 -1.31 -3.71 7.21
C ASN A 717 -1.09 -3.74 5.69
N HIS A 718 -2.11 -4.17 4.94
CA HIS A 718 -2.03 -4.27 3.48
C HIS A 718 -2.67 -3.09 2.74
N ASN A 719 -3.31 -2.16 3.46
CA ASN A 719 -4.02 -1.00 2.90
C ASN A 719 -4.85 -1.37 1.66
N ALA A 720 -5.65 -2.42 1.81
CA ALA A 720 -6.38 -3.05 0.73
C ALA A 720 -7.68 -2.32 0.35
N PHE A 721 -7.71 -1.00 0.55
CA PHE A 721 -8.84 -0.12 0.33
C PHE A 721 -8.36 1.19 -0.32
N SER A 722 -9.14 1.74 -1.26
CA SER A 722 -8.99 3.08 -1.80
C SER A 722 -10.20 3.91 -1.35
N TRP A 723 -9.95 5.03 -0.67
CA TRP A 723 -11.01 5.92 -0.20
C TRP A 723 -11.73 6.58 -1.38
N ILE A 724 -13.06 6.69 -1.26
CA ILE A 724 -13.90 7.49 -2.16
C ILE A 724 -14.19 8.80 -1.42
N THR A 725 -13.95 9.94 -2.07
CA THR A 725 -14.23 11.27 -1.50
C THR A 725 -15.50 11.86 -2.13
N SER A 726 -16.12 12.81 -1.43
CA SER A 726 -17.43 13.39 -1.81
C SER A 726 -17.41 14.19 -3.12
N ASP A 727 -16.24 14.49 -3.63
CA ASP A 727 -15.94 15.30 -4.80
C ASP A 727 -15.49 14.48 -6.02
N MET A 728 -15.25 13.18 -5.87
CA MET A 728 -14.99 12.28 -7.00
C MET A 728 -16.19 12.26 -7.94
N ASP A 729 -15.92 12.36 -9.25
CA ASP A 729 -16.95 12.08 -10.24
C ASP A 729 -17.30 10.57 -10.28
N TYR A 730 -18.32 10.22 -11.04
CA TYR A 730 -18.78 8.83 -11.14
C TYR A 730 -17.69 7.88 -11.66
N GLU A 731 -16.88 8.31 -12.63
CA GLU A 731 -15.81 7.47 -13.23
C GLU A 731 -14.63 7.32 -12.28
N GLU A 732 -14.30 8.35 -11.50
CA GLU A 732 -13.29 8.32 -10.46
C GLU A 732 -13.71 7.41 -9.30
N THR A 733 -14.96 7.55 -8.85
CA THR A 733 -15.58 6.68 -7.85
C THR A 733 -15.54 5.21 -8.31
N LEU A 734 -15.88 4.96 -9.57
CA LEU A 734 -15.82 3.63 -10.15
C LEU A 734 -14.39 3.07 -10.17
N LYS A 735 -13.40 3.86 -10.59
CA LYS A 735 -11.98 3.45 -10.58
C LYS A 735 -11.46 3.16 -9.18
N ALA A 736 -11.79 4.00 -8.19
CA ALA A 736 -11.40 3.79 -6.80
C ALA A 736 -12.04 2.51 -6.23
N SER A 737 -13.30 2.23 -6.59
CA SER A 737 -13.99 0.98 -6.23
C SER A 737 -13.35 -0.26 -6.88
N GLU A 738 -13.02 -0.19 -8.18
CA GLU A 738 -12.32 -1.26 -8.91
C GLU A 738 -10.92 -1.52 -8.34
N GLU A 739 -10.20 -0.46 -7.98
CA GLU A 739 -8.89 -0.57 -7.33
C GLU A 739 -9.00 -1.23 -5.95
N SER A 740 -9.95 -0.79 -5.12
CA SER A 740 -10.20 -1.38 -3.80
C SER A 740 -10.47 -2.88 -3.92
N SER A 741 -11.37 -3.25 -4.83
CA SER A 741 -11.71 -4.65 -5.11
C SER A 741 -10.49 -5.48 -5.52
N ARG A 742 -9.59 -4.91 -6.33
CA ARG A 742 -8.34 -5.56 -6.74
C ARG A 742 -7.38 -5.72 -5.57
N LYS A 743 -7.16 -4.67 -4.77
CA LYS A 743 -6.25 -4.71 -3.62
C LYS A 743 -6.74 -5.71 -2.57
N GLU A 744 -8.05 -5.75 -2.34
CA GLU A 744 -8.68 -6.71 -1.44
C GLU A 744 -8.52 -8.15 -1.93
N TYR A 745 -8.70 -8.40 -3.23
CA TYR A 745 -8.43 -9.70 -3.82
C TYR A 745 -6.96 -10.13 -3.62
N ASP A 746 -6.01 -9.23 -3.87
CA ASP A 746 -4.57 -9.49 -3.67
C ASP A 746 -4.25 -9.80 -2.20
N PHE A 747 -4.87 -9.09 -1.26
CA PHE A 747 -4.80 -9.38 0.17
C PHE A 747 -5.27 -10.81 0.48
N VAL A 748 -6.48 -11.17 0.04
CA VAL A 748 -7.06 -12.51 0.27
C VAL A 748 -6.13 -13.61 -0.29
N GLN A 749 -5.61 -13.45 -1.51
CA GLN A 749 -4.71 -14.43 -2.12
C GLN A 749 -3.39 -14.56 -1.36
N LYS A 750 -2.79 -13.44 -0.94
CA LYS A 750 -1.54 -13.42 -0.17
C LYS A 750 -1.70 -14.13 1.17
N ILE A 751 -2.76 -13.81 1.92
CA ILE A 751 -2.99 -14.42 3.24
C ILE A 751 -3.36 -15.89 3.12
N ASN A 752 -4.19 -16.27 2.15
CA ASN A 752 -4.50 -17.66 1.89
C ASN A 752 -3.21 -18.48 1.58
N ALA A 753 -2.31 -17.95 0.75
CA ALA A 753 -1.04 -18.59 0.46
C ALA A 753 -0.14 -18.73 1.71
N GLN A 754 -0.08 -17.70 2.58
CA GLN A 754 0.68 -17.74 3.83
C GLN A 754 0.12 -18.75 4.83
N MET A 755 -1.20 -18.76 5.03
CA MET A 755 -1.90 -19.69 5.91
C MET A 755 -1.69 -21.14 5.46
N LEU A 756 -1.82 -21.43 4.16
CA LEU A 756 -1.58 -22.76 3.61
C LEU A 756 -0.11 -23.19 3.66
N ALA A 757 0.83 -22.26 3.67
CA ALA A 757 2.26 -22.53 3.80
C ALA A 757 2.72 -22.71 5.26
N GLY A 758 1.83 -22.52 6.24
CA GLY A 758 2.16 -22.54 7.67
C GLY A 758 3.03 -21.36 8.11
N LYS A 759 2.87 -20.22 7.43
CA LYS A 759 3.57 -18.95 7.70
C LYS A 759 2.59 -17.79 7.93
N GLY A 760 1.37 -18.11 8.34
CA GLY A 760 0.37 -17.09 8.66
C GLY A 760 0.76 -16.27 9.89
N PRO A 761 0.18 -15.07 10.05
CA PRO A 761 0.31 -14.23 11.24
C PRO A 761 -0.25 -14.92 12.49
N ASP A 762 -0.04 -14.34 13.68
CA ASP A 762 -0.57 -14.88 14.94
C ASP A 762 -2.08 -14.66 15.04
N ILE A 763 -2.55 -13.47 14.65
CA ILE A 763 -3.96 -13.07 14.62
C ILE A 763 -4.31 -12.56 13.21
N LEU A 764 -5.53 -12.85 12.77
CA LEU A 764 -6.06 -12.44 11.47
C LEU A 764 -7.34 -11.62 11.65
N LEU A 765 -7.43 -10.45 11.02
CA LEU A 765 -8.71 -9.88 10.62
C LEU A 765 -9.26 -10.72 9.47
N ILE A 766 -10.37 -11.41 9.70
CA ILE A 766 -10.81 -12.57 8.92
C ILE A 766 -12.18 -12.40 8.22
N ASP A 767 -12.78 -11.23 8.37
CA ASP A 767 -14.09 -10.85 7.83
C ASP A 767 -14.26 -11.14 6.32
N ASN A 768 -13.22 -10.90 5.52
CA ASN A 768 -13.22 -11.16 4.07
C ASN A 768 -12.37 -12.36 3.64
N LEU A 769 -11.90 -13.17 4.61
CA LEU A 769 -11.08 -14.35 4.36
C LEU A 769 -11.94 -15.63 4.46
N PRO A 770 -11.63 -16.68 3.68
CA PRO A 770 -12.39 -17.93 3.69
C PRO A 770 -12.10 -18.76 4.95
N TYR A 771 -12.53 -18.28 6.12
CA TYR A 771 -12.13 -18.85 7.41
C TYR A 771 -12.58 -20.31 7.59
N ARG A 772 -13.74 -20.69 7.04
CA ARG A 772 -14.24 -22.08 7.06
C ARG A 772 -13.27 -23.03 6.34
N LYS A 773 -12.60 -22.58 5.27
CA LYS A 773 -11.54 -23.33 4.58
C LYS A 773 -10.30 -23.51 5.46
N TYR A 774 -9.98 -22.53 6.30
CA TYR A 774 -8.90 -22.62 7.28
C TYR A 774 -9.26 -23.54 8.46
N ALA A 775 -10.50 -23.44 8.94
CA ALA A 775 -11.06 -24.32 9.97
C ALA A 775 -11.02 -25.79 9.55
N ASP A 776 -11.49 -26.12 8.33
CA ASP A 776 -11.43 -27.46 7.75
C ASP A 776 -10.01 -28.06 7.71
N LYS A 777 -8.99 -27.20 7.63
CA LYS A 777 -7.56 -27.57 7.62
C LYS A 777 -6.91 -27.50 8.99
N ASN A 778 -7.67 -27.24 10.05
CA ASN A 778 -7.19 -27.01 11.42
C ASN A 778 -6.11 -25.92 11.51
N LEU A 779 -6.28 -24.85 10.73
CA LEU A 779 -5.35 -23.72 10.72
C LEU A 779 -5.73 -22.62 11.73
N LEU A 780 -6.93 -22.67 12.30
CA LEU A 780 -7.44 -21.73 13.30
C LEU A 780 -7.67 -22.44 14.64
N LEU A 781 -7.47 -21.72 15.76
CA LEU A 781 -7.80 -22.21 17.09
C LEU A 781 -9.32 -22.25 17.33
N ASP A 782 -9.73 -23.16 18.20
CA ASP A 782 -11.09 -23.20 18.74
C ASP A 782 -11.20 -22.21 19.90
N LEU A 783 -11.83 -21.07 19.64
CA LEU A 783 -12.03 -20.01 20.61
C LEU A 783 -13.04 -20.43 21.69
N LYS A 784 -13.93 -21.39 21.40
CA LYS A 784 -14.90 -21.90 22.39
C LYS A 784 -14.18 -22.62 23.52
N GLU A 785 -13.18 -23.42 23.19
CA GLU A 785 -12.30 -24.10 24.17
C GLU A 785 -11.56 -23.07 25.04
N LEU A 786 -10.93 -22.06 24.42
CA LEU A 786 -10.23 -20.99 25.15
C LEU A 786 -11.16 -20.18 26.07
N MET A 787 -12.38 -19.89 25.63
CA MET A 787 -13.41 -19.24 26.45
C MET A 787 -13.87 -20.08 27.64
N GLU A 788 -13.88 -21.40 27.51
CA GLU A 788 -14.28 -22.32 28.58
C GLU A 788 -13.17 -22.55 29.61
N GLU A 789 -11.91 -22.53 29.15
CA GLU A 789 -10.73 -22.65 30.02
C GLU A 789 -10.44 -21.35 30.81
N ASP A 790 -10.76 -20.19 30.23
CA ASP A 790 -10.53 -18.88 30.85
C ASP A 790 -11.59 -18.53 31.91
N THR A 791 -11.27 -18.79 33.18
CA THR A 791 -12.14 -18.44 34.33
C THR A 791 -12.46 -16.95 34.47
N THR A 792 -11.71 -16.05 33.82
CA THR A 792 -11.97 -14.60 33.85
C THR A 792 -12.98 -14.16 32.80
N PHE A 793 -13.29 -15.02 31.82
CA PHE A 793 -14.25 -14.72 30.77
C PHE A 793 -15.69 -14.89 31.26
N ASN A 794 -16.43 -13.78 31.38
CA ASN A 794 -17.83 -13.82 31.81
C ASN A 794 -18.80 -13.76 30.64
N LYS A 795 -19.30 -14.93 30.22
CA LYS A 795 -20.30 -15.08 29.14
C LYS A 795 -21.55 -14.20 29.31
N SER A 796 -21.95 -13.83 30.54
CA SER A 796 -23.15 -13.00 30.76
C SER A 796 -23.02 -11.58 30.21
N GLN A 797 -21.79 -11.08 30.10
CA GLN A 797 -21.49 -9.73 29.61
C GLN A 797 -21.67 -9.59 28.09
N TYR A 798 -21.78 -10.72 27.37
CA TYR A 798 -21.73 -10.77 25.92
C TYR A 798 -23.02 -11.31 25.29
N TYR A 799 -23.26 -10.98 24.02
CA TYR A 799 -24.31 -11.57 23.20
C TYR A 799 -23.88 -12.96 22.71
N MET A 800 -24.08 -13.98 23.54
CA MET A 800 -23.71 -15.35 23.21
C MET A 800 -24.49 -15.91 22.01
N ASN A 801 -25.73 -15.47 21.80
CA ASN A 801 -26.55 -15.84 20.64
C ASN A 801 -25.87 -15.50 19.29
N ILE A 802 -25.07 -14.43 19.25
CA ILE A 802 -24.27 -14.07 18.07
C ILE A 802 -23.13 -15.09 17.89
N LEU A 803 -22.41 -15.45 18.96
CA LEU A 803 -21.34 -16.44 18.88
C LEU A 803 -21.86 -17.84 18.54
N ASP A 804 -23.00 -18.23 19.10
CA ASP A 804 -23.67 -19.50 18.83
C ASP A 804 -24.03 -19.63 17.34
N ALA A 805 -24.45 -18.53 16.70
CA ALA A 805 -24.74 -18.49 15.26
C ALA A 805 -23.50 -18.58 14.35
N LEU A 806 -22.29 -18.38 14.90
CA LEU A 806 -21.01 -18.47 14.18
C LEU A 806 -20.32 -19.82 14.35
N GLU A 807 -20.89 -20.73 15.13
CA GLU A 807 -20.35 -22.07 15.29
C GLU A 807 -20.31 -22.80 13.94
N TYR A 808 -19.20 -23.50 13.71
CA TYR A 808 -18.97 -24.30 12.52
C TYR A 808 -18.38 -25.64 12.97
N LYS A 809 -19.08 -26.75 12.70
CA LYS A 809 -18.73 -28.09 13.19
C LYS A 809 -18.51 -28.16 14.71
N ASP A 810 -19.48 -27.64 15.47
CA ASP A 810 -19.50 -27.58 16.95
C ASP A 810 -18.37 -26.75 17.60
N LYS A 811 -17.66 -25.93 16.81
CA LYS A 811 -16.51 -25.11 17.24
C LYS A 811 -16.66 -23.65 16.87
N LEU A 812 -15.98 -22.76 17.60
CA LEU A 812 -15.95 -21.34 17.30
C LEU A 812 -14.55 -20.93 16.82
N TYR A 813 -14.43 -20.41 15.60
CA TYR A 813 -13.12 -20.08 15.00
C TYR A 813 -12.85 -18.58 14.87
N VAL A 814 -13.88 -17.76 15.07
CA VAL A 814 -13.85 -16.32 14.84
C VAL A 814 -14.51 -15.59 16.01
N MET A 815 -13.97 -14.43 16.37
CA MET A 815 -14.52 -13.53 17.38
C MET A 815 -14.95 -12.23 16.70
N PRO A 816 -16.26 -11.95 16.57
CA PRO A 816 -16.72 -10.67 16.06
C PRO A 816 -16.46 -9.56 17.08
N LEU A 817 -16.05 -8.39 16.60
CA LEU A 817 -15.92 -7.19 17.43
C LEU A 817 -17.30 -6.58 17.70
N ALA A 818 -18.14 -6.51 16.66
CA ALA A 818 -19.47 -5.94 16.72
C ALA A 818 -20.35 -6.52 15.61
N PHE A 819 -21.65 -6.26 15.69
CA PHE A 819 -22.66 -6.80 14.78
C PHE A 819 -23.74 -5.76 14.48
N SER A 820 -24.48 -5.96 13.40
CA SER A 820 -25.47 -5.02 12.90
C SER A 820 -26.78 -5.71 12.57
N TYR A 821 -27.87 -4.96 12.69
CA TYR A 821 -29.21 -5.48 12.50
C TYR A 821 -29.90 -4.74 11.35
N SER A 822 -30.30 -5.46 10.32
CA SER A 822 -31.03 -4.86 9.20
C SER A 822 -32.48 -4.63 9.60
N ALA A 823 -32.98 -3.43 9.33
CA ALA A 823 -34.34 -3.02 9.63
C ALA A 823 -34.94 -2.18 8.49
N ILE A 824 -36.26 -2.11 8.41
CA ILE A 824 -36.95 -1.17 7.52
C ILE A 824 -37.32 0.04 8.38
N LEU A 825 -36.63 1.17 8.17
CA LEU A 825 -37.05 2.43 8.77
C LEU A 825 -38.40 2.86 8.18
N ALA A 826 -39.23 3.51 8.99
CA ALA A 826 -40.55 3.91 8.56
C ALA A 826 -41.03 5.22 9.18
N ASP A 827 -41.80 5.99 8.40
CA ASP A 827 -42.65 7.06 8.92
C ASP A 827 -43.85 6.47 9.67
N THR A 828 -43.61 6.17 10.95
CA THR A 828 -44.62 5.59 11.83
C THR A 828 -45.72 6.58 12.21
N GLY A 829 -45.44 7.89 12.13
CA GLY A 829 -46.44 8.93 12.31
C GLY A 829 -47.49 8.85 11.21
N TYR A 830 -47.03 8.85 9.95
CA TYR A 830 -47.90 8.72 8.78
C TYR A 830 -48.71 7.41 8.80
N LEU A 831 -48.08 6.28 9.10
CA LEU A 831 -48.77 4.99 9.17
C LEU A 831 -49.94 5.02 10.18
N LYS A 832 -49.75 5.63 11.35
CA LYS A 832 -50.81 5.80 12.36
C LYS A 832 -51.93 6.71 11.86
N GLU A 833 -51.59 7.82 11.20
CA GLU A 833 -52.59 8.74 10.63
C GLU A 833 -53.46 8.04 9.56
N GLN A 834 -52.85 7.16 8.77
CA GLN A 834 -53.56 6.34 7.79
C GLN A 834 -54.28 5.13 8.39
N SER A 835 -54.20 4.92 9.72
CA SER A 835 -54.74 3.75 10.41
C SER A 835 -54.20 2.43 9.84
N ILE A 836 -52.93 2.42 9.43
CA ILE A 836 -52.21 1.24 8.94
C ILE A 836 -51.43 0.65 10.13
N GLU A 837 -51.87 -0.50 10.62
CA GLU A 837 -51.16 -1.27 11.64
C GLU A 837 -50.25 -2.31 10.99
N ILE A 838 -49.01 -2.41 11.48
CA ILE A 838 -48.02 -3.37 10.99
C ILE A 838 -47.65 -4.32 12.12
N ASN A 839 -47.75 -5.62 11.85
CA ASN A 839 -47.19 -6.67 12.70
C ASN A 839 -45.95 -7.26 12.03
N ASP A 840 -44.79 -6.64 12.31
CA ASP A 840 -43.51 -7.02 11.71
C ASP A 840 -42.91 -8.31 12.30
N TRP A 841 -43.56 -8.93 13.29
CA TRP A 841 -43.15 -10.23 13.81
C TRP A 841 -43.50 -11.39 12.89
N GLU A 842 -44.51 -11.23 12.04
CA GLU A 842 -45.05 -12.32 11.22
C GLU A 842 -45.19 -11.98 9.72
N TRP A 843 -44.80 -10.77 9.31
CA TRP A 843 -45.00 -10.31 7.95
C TRP A 843 -44.03 -10.91 6.94
N THR A 844 -44.53 -11.10 5.72
CA THR A 844 -43.79 -11.55 4.55
C THR A 844 -43.47 -10.38 3.61
N TRP A 845 -42.61 -10.62 2.62
CA TRP A 845 -42.37 -9.62 1.56
C TRP A 845 -43.64 -9.26 0.78
N GLN A 846 -44.59 -10.19 0.64
CA GLN A 846 -45.87 -9.87 0.02
C GLN A 846 -46.71 -8.95 0.91
N ASP A 847 -46.75 -9.19 2.22
CA ASP A 847 -47.42 -8.29 3.17
C ASP A 847 -46.80 -6.89 3.13
N PHE A 848 -45.46 -6.80 3.07
CA PHE A 848 -44.76 -5.54 2.89
C PHE A 848 -45.19 -4.81 1.61
N ILE A 849 -45.23 -5.51 0.46
CA ILE A 849 -45.66 -4.94 -0.82
C ILE A 849 -47.12 -4.45 -0.75
N ASP A 850 -48.02 -5.21 -0.14
CA ASP A 850 -49.43 -4.85 0.00
C ASP A 850 -49.61 -3.61 0.90
N ILE A 851 -48.82 -3.52 1.97
CA ILE A 851 -48.78 -2.36 2.87
C ILE A 851 -48.19 -1.14 2.14
N ALA A 852 -47.08 -1.31 1.41
CA ALA A 852 -46.43 -0.23 0.66
C ALA A 852 -47.35 0.36 -0.41
N ASN A 853 -48.09 -0.50 -1.13
CA ASN A 853 -49.14 -0.06 -2.05
C ASN A 853 -50.26 0.70 -1.33
N SER A 854 -50.70 0.21 -0.17
CA SER A 854 -51.77 0.85 0.61
C SER A 854 -51.35 2.20 1.22
N ALA A 855 -50.06 2.34 1.53
CA ALA A 855 -49.46 3.55 2.05
C ALA A 855 -49.15 4.59 0.94
N THR A 856 -49.14 4.17 -0.33
CA THR A 856 -48.92 5.07 -1.47
C THR A 856 -50.19 5.85 -1.78
N LYS A 857 -50.16 7.18 -1.57
CA LYS A 857 -51.35 8.03 -1.68
C LYS A 857 -51.05 9.42 -2.23
N ASP A 858 -51.98 9.89 -3.04
CA ASP A 858 -52.20 11.29 -3.37
C ASP A 858 -53.00 11.93 -2.22
N ILE A 859 -52.31 12.67 -1.37
CA ILE A 859 -52.87 13.33 -0.19
C ILE A 859 -53.60 14.60 -0.61
N ASN A 860 -53.07 15.33 -1.58
CA ASN A 860 -53.53 16.66 -1.96
C ASN A 860 -54.62 16.64 -3.05
N GLY A 861 -54.83 15.51 -3.72
CA GLY A 861 -55.82 15.26 -4.77
C GLY A 861 -55.48 15.82 -6.14
N ASP A 862 -54.20 16.13 -6.43
CA ASP A 862 -53.74 16.73 -7.68
C ASP A 862 -53.51 15.72 -8.82
N GLY A 863 -53.67 14.43 -8.55
CA GLY A 863 -53.47 13.35 -9.51
C GLY A 863 -52.04 12.80 -9.55
N THR A 864 -51.14 13.29 -8.70
CA THR A 864 -49.81 12.72 -8.46
C THR A 864 -49.72 12.22 -7.02
N MET A 865 -49.05 11.09 -6.78
CA MET A 865 -48.90 10.59 -5.41
C MET A 865 -47.92 11.50 -4.65
N ASP A 866 -48.28 11.89 -3.43
CA ASP A 866 -47.44 12.68 -2.53
C ASP A 866 -46.58 11.78 -1.64
N MET A 867 -47.14 10.65 -1.21
CA MET A 867 -46.47 9.65 -0.39
C MET A 867 -46.35 8.35 -1.18
N TYR A 868 -45.16 7.77 -1.14
CA TYR A 868 -44.83 6.50 -1.77
C TYR A 868 -44.35 5.49 -0.72
N GLY A 869 -44.58 4.21 -0.99
CA GLY A 869 -44.12 3.13 -0.13
C GLY A 869 -42.61 3.13 0.07
N MET A 870 -41.81 3.33 -0.98
CA MET A 870 -40.34 3.33 -0.88
C MET A 870 -39.69 4.22 -1.96
N PRO A 871 -38.42 4.64 -1.79
CA PRO A 871 -37.69 5.35 -2.85
C PRO A 871 -37.36 4.43 -4.03
N THR A 872 -36.92 5.02 -5.14
CA THR A 872 -36.30 4.27 -6.23
C THR A 872 -34.97 3.66 -5.77
N ILE A 873 -34.94 2.34 -5.73
CA ILE A 873 -33.75 1.52 -5.46
C ILE A 873 -33.49 0.67 -6.69
N VAL A 874 -32.26 0.66 -7.19
CA VAL A 874 -31.89 -0.21 -8.31
C VAL A 874 -32.06 -1.68 -7.91
N PRO A 875 -32.57 -2.55 -8.79
CA PRO A 875 -32.87 -3.94 -8.46
C PRO A 875 -31.68 -4.71 -7.86
N GLU A 876 -30.46 -4.40 -8.31
CA GLU A 876 -29.22 -4.97 -7.80
C GLU A 876 -29.02 -4.67 -6.31
N ASN A 877 -29.20 -3.41 -5.90
CA ASN A 877 -29.01 -2.99 -4.50
C ASN A 877 -30.14 -3.54 -3.62
N LEU A 878 -31.37 -3.52 -4.14
CA LEU A 878 -32.51 -4.14 -3.47
C LEU A 878 -32.29 -5.64 -3.24
N PHE A 879 -31.79 -6.36 -4.25
CA PHE A 879 -31.41 -7.75 -4.11
C PHE A 879 -30.35 -7.93 -3.03
N LYS A 880 -29.30 -7.09 -3.00
CA LYS A 880 -28.25 -7.17 -1.96
C LYS A 880 -28.79 -6.99 -0.55
N TYR A 881 -29.68 -6.01 -0.34
CA TYR A 881 -30.30 -5.79 0.97
C TYR A 881 -31.11 -7.01 1.43
N ILE A 882 -31.86 -7.64 0.52
CA ILE A 882 -32.73 -8.77 0.87
C ILE A 882 -31.94 -10.07 0.97
N TYR A 883 -31.04 -10.34 0.03
CA TYR A 883 -30.21 -11.55 -0.01
C TYR A 883 -29.33 -11.69 1.23
N SER A 884 -28.66 -10.60 1.64
CA SER A 884 -27.76 -10.61 2.82
C SER A 884 -28.50 -10.81 4.15
N ASN A 885 -29.84 -10.67 4.14
CA ASN A 885 -30.72 -10.85 5.30
C ASN A 885 -31.74 -11.98 5.09
N ALA A 886 -31.56 -12.77 4.03
CA ALA A 886 -32.45 -13.88 3.75
C ALA A 886 -32.32 -14.89 4.89
N ASP A 887 -33.45 -15.43 5.32
CA ASP A 887 -33.50 -16.45 6.36
C ASP A 887 -33.18 -17.86 5.81
N ILE A 888 -32.96 -17.97 4.50
CA ILE A 888 -32.58 -19.19 3.79
C ILE A 888 -31.08 -19.14 3.48
N ASN A 889 -30.34 -20.10 4.04
CA ASN A 889 -28.99 -20.39 3.61
C ASN A 889 -29.01 -21.09 2.23
N PHE A 890 -28.68 -20.35 1.17
CA PHE A 890 -28.49 -20.93 -0.17
C PHE A 890 -27.22 -21.77 -0.29
N ILE A 891 -26.43 -21.84 0.79
CA ILE A 891 -25.16 -22.56 0.84
C ILE A 891 -25.08 -23.36 2.14
N ASP A 892 -24.80 -24.65 2.01
CA ASP A 892 -24.38 -25.53 3.09
C ASP A 892 -22.87 -25.77 2.95
N TYR A 893 -22.10 -24.98 3.70
CA TYR A 893 -20.64 -25.04 3.67
C TYR A 893 -20.08 -26.34 4.27
N GLU A 894 -20.79 -26.97 5.22
CA GLU A 894 -20.36 -28.24 5.81
C GLU A 894 -20.53 -29.40 4.83
N ALA A 895 -21.68 -29.47 4.16
CA ALA A 895 -21.94 -30.45 3.12
C ALA A 895 -21.30 -30.10 1.77
N LYS A 896 -20.77 -28.88 1.62
CA LYS A 896 -20.24 -28.31 0.38
C LYS A 896 -21.25 -28.35 -0.76
N LYS A 897 -22.48 -27.92 -0.46
CA LYS A 897 -23.60 -27.86 -1.40
C LYS A 897 -24.13 -26.44 -1.47
N SER A 898 -24.63 -26.08 -2.63
CA SER A 898 -25.40 -24.86 -2.84
C SER A 898 -26.80 -25.20 -3.35
N TYR A 899 -27.72 -24.25 -3.22
CA TYR A 899 -29.14 -24.42 -3.53
C TYR A 899 -29.69 -23.22 -4.32
N PHE A 900 -28.87 -22.61 -5.17
CA PHE A 900 -29.28 -21.44 -5.98
C PHE A 900 -30.33 -21.76 -7.04
N THR A 901 -30.47 -23.03 -7.45
CA THR A 901 -31.56 -23.47 -8.34
C THR A 901 -32.89 -23.72 -7.60
N SER A 902 -32.98 -23.37 -6.32
CA SER A 902 -34.23 -23.52 -5.58
C SER A 902 -35.28 -22.51 -6.05
N GLU A 903 -36.55 -22.83 -5.83
CA GLU A 903 -37.67 -21.95 -6.20
C GLU A 903 -37.59 -20.62 -5.43
N GLU A 904 -37.09 -20.67 -4.20
CA GLU A 904 -36.93 -19.51 -3.32
C GLU A 904 -35.92 -18.51 -3.87
N PHE A 905 -34.76 -18.95 -4.37
CA PHE A 905 -33.76 -18.05 -4.96
C PHE A 905 -34.27 -17.41 -6.26
N ILE A 906 -34.91 -18.21 -7.13
CA ILE A 906 -35.49 -17.71 -8.39
C ILE A 906 -36.61 -16.69 -8.10
N ASN A 907 -37.45 -16.97 -7.11
CA ASN A 907 -38.50 -16.05 -6.68
C ASN A 907 -37.93 -14.77 -6.08
N LEU A 908 -36.83 -14.84 -5.32
CA LEU A 908 -36.12 -13.66 -4.81
C LEU A 908 -35.68 -12.72 -5.94
N LEU A 909 -35.06 -13.25 -7.00
CA LEU A 909 -34.66 -12.44 -8.16
C LEU A 909 -35.84 -11.72 -8.81
N LYS A 910 -36.92 -12.47 -9.09
CA LYS A 910 -38.13 -11.93 -9.71
C LYS A 910 -38.82 -10.91 -8.82
N MET A 911 -38.91 -11.18 -7.51
CA MET A 911 -39.50 -10.28 -6.53
C MET A 911 -38.76 -8.94 -6.46
N CYS A 912 -37.44 -8.93 -6.46
CA CYS A 912 -36.65 -7.69 -6.49
C CYS A 912 -36.86 -6.91 -7.78
N GLU A 913 -36.93 -7.59 -8.93
CA GLU A 913 -37.25 -6.96 -10.21
C GLU A 913 -38.65 -6.33 -10.20
N ASP A 914 -39.66 -7.07 -9.73
CA ASP A 914 -41.05 -6.61 -9.68
C ASP A 914 -41.25 -5.46 -8.69
N MET A 915 -40.64 -5.57 -7.49
CA MET A 915 -40.70 -4.55 -6.44
C MET A 915 -40.07 -3.23 -6.89
N SER A 916 -38.93 -3.28 -7.58
CA SER A 916 -38.27 -2.07 -8.12
C SER A 916 -39.11 -1.31 -9.16
N LYS A 917 -40.09 -1.97 -9.78
CA LYS A 917 -41.02 -1.41 -10.78
C LYS A 917 -42.44 -1.18 -10.21
N GLY A 918 -42.64 -1.39 -8.91
CA GLY A 918 -43.92 -1.26 -8.25
C GLY A 918 -44.48 0.16 -8.30
N ALA A 919 -45.81 0.30 -8.34
CA ALA A 919 -46.47 1.62 -8.34
C ALA A 919 -46.23 2.42 -7.04
N PHE A 920 -45.80 1.75 -5.98
CA PHE A 920 -45.43 2.33 -4.68
C PHE A 920 -43.99 2.85 -4.61
N VAL A 921 -43.22 2.73 -5.69
CA VAL A 921 -41.86 3.25 -5.79
C VAL A 921 -41.90 4.72 -6.19
N ASN A 922 -41.23 5.58 -5.44
CA ASN A 922 -41.15 7.01 -5.73
C ASN A 922 -40.25 7.27 -6.94
N PRO A 923 -40.78 7.79 -8.08
CA PRO A 923 -39.98 8.00 -9.29
C PRO A 923 -39.05 9.21 -9.19
N ASN A 924 -39.23 10.08 -8.20
CA ASN A 924 -38.52 11.35 -8.06
C ASN A 924 -37.49 11.34 -6.92
N VAL A 925 -37.46 10.29 -6.11
CA VAL A 925 -36.58 10.16 -4.95
C VAL A 925 -35.83 8.83 -5.02
N THR A 926 -34.51 8.90 -5.02
CA THR A 926 -33.60 7.74 -4.96
C THR A 926 -33.28 7.38 -3.51
N GLU A 927 -32.65 6.22 -3.28
CA GLU A 927 -32.14 5.83 -1.96
C GLU A 927 -31.14 6.83 -1.34
N SER A 928 -30.51 7.68 -2.15
CA SER A 928 -29.58 8.72 -1.70
C SER A 928 -30.24 10.07 -1.37
N ASP A 929 -31.49 10.28 -1.80
CA ASP A 929 -32.20 11.57 -1.75
C ASP A 929 -33.45 11.49 -0.83
N THR A 930 -33.47 10.56 0.12
CA THR A 930 -34.66 10.27 0.96
C THR A 930 -35.03 11.42 1.90
N ASP A 931 -34.09 12.31 2.19
CA ASP A 931 -34.28 13.56 2.92
C ASP A 931 -35.24 14.54 2.21
N ARG A 932 -35.52 14.34 0.93
CA ARG A 932 -36.56 15.07 0.20
C ARG A 932 -37.99 14.73 0.65
N GLY A 933 -38.14 13.69 1.47
CA GLY A 933 -39.43 13.21 1.97
C GLY A 933 -40.25 12.47 0.90
N GLY A 934 -41.51 12.18 1.22
CA GLY A 934 -42.43 11.49 0.30
C GLY A 934 -42.22 9.98 0.22
N ASN A 935 -41.52 9.37 1.19
CA ASN A 935 -41.34 7.92 1.28
C ASN A 935 -41.74 7.42 2.67
N VAL A 936 -42.42 6.27 2.72
CA VAL A 936 -42.90 5.68 3.97
C VAL A 936 -41.90 4.69 4.54
N PHE A 937 -41.24 3.89 3.70
CA PHE A 937 -40.29 2.85 4.12
C PHE A 937 -38.91 3.04 3.48
N LEU A 938 -37.87 2.75 4.25
CA LEU A 938 -36.48 2.78 3.80
C LEU A 938 -35.70 1.58 4.35
N PRO A 939 -35.22 0.67 3.50
CA PRO A 939 -34.20 -0.32 3.86
C PRO A 939 -33.02 0.34 4.58
N TYR A 940 -32.67 -0.15 5.76
CA TYR A 940 -31.60 0.43 6.57
C TYR A 940 -30.84 -0.64 7.36
N HIS A 941 -29.57 -0.38 7.63
CA HIS A 941 -28.77 -1.18 8.53
C HIS A 941 -28.58 -0.42 9.83
N ILE A 942 -29.05 -0.98 10.94
CA ILE A 942 -28.76 -0.44 12.27
C ILE A 942 -27.34 -0.89 12.62
N PHE A 943 -26.37 -0.09 12.16
CA PHE A 943 -24.94 -0.24 12.40
C PHE A 943 -24.43 0.63 13.55
N ASP A 944 -25.29 1.24 14.34
CA ASP A 944 -24.99 1.95 15.59
C ASP A 944 -26.33 2.40 16.20
N PHE A 945 -26.34 3.45 17.04
CA PHE A 945 -27.57 4.04 17.54
C PHE A 945 -28.04 5.26 16.71
N SER A 946 -27.63 5.38 15.44
CA SER A 946 -28.06 6.42 14.49
C SER A 946 -29.56 6.42 14.23
N ILE A 947 -30.28 5.34 14.59
CA ILE A 947 -31.74 5.34 14.67
C ILE A 947 -32.26 6.53 15.50
N LEU A 948 -31.47 7.01 16.46
CA LEU A 948 -31.81 8.16 17.30
C LEU A 948 -31.78 9.51 16.56
N PHE A 949 -31.22 9.54 15.34
CA PHE A 949 -31.08 10.72 14.49
C PHE A 949 -31.76 10.54 13.12
N SER A 950 -32.60 9.50 12.96
CA SER A 950 -33.15 9.05 11.68
C SER A 950 -34.26 9.93 11.08
N ASN A 951 -34.79 10.90 11.82
CA ASN A 951 -35.85 11.80 11.32
C ASN A 951 -35.43 12.57 10.07
N GLY A 952 -34.17 13.02 9.97
CA GLY A 952 -33.65 13.67 8.77
C GLY A 952 -33.51 12.75 7.56
N LEU A 953 -33.27 11.45 7.78
CA LEU A 953 -33.09 10.47 6.70
C LEU A 953 -34.38 10.22 5.91
N ILE A 954 -35.54 10.16 6.59
CA ILE A 954 -36.86 9.98 5.94
C ILE A 954 -37.62 11.30 5.81
N ASN A 955 -37.13 12.37 6.47
CA ASN A 955 -37.78 13.67 6.58
C ASN A 955 -39.21 13.54 7.14
N ALA A 956 -39.32 12.95 8.33
CA ALA A 956 -40.58 12.65 8.99
C ALA A 956 -40.57 12.98 10.49
N ASP A 957 -41.75 13.30 11.04
CA ASP A 957 -41.94 13.73 12.44
C ASP A 957 -41.79 12.58 13.45
N GLU A 958 -42.19 11.36 13.08
CA GLU A 958 -42.10 10.19 13.94
C GLU A 958 -41.53 8.97 13.18
N VAL A 959 -40.24 8.72 13.35
CA VAL A 959 -39.53 7.61 12.69
C VAL A 959 -39.32 6.43 13.64
N GLY A 960 -39.72 5.25 13.18
CA GLY A 960 -39.46 3.97 13.83
C GLY A 960 -38.82 2.99 12.85
N PHE A 961 -38.65 1.75 13.29
CA PHE A 961 -38.12 0.69 12.43
C PHE A 961 -38.89 -0.60 12.61
N TYR A 962 -38.94 -1.41 11.56
CA TYR A 962 -39.57 -2.73 11.50
C TYR A 962 -38.55 -3.81 11.15
N ARG A 963 -38.78 -5.04 11.59
CA ARG A 963 -37.96 -6.20 11.23
C ARG A 963 -38.01 -6.47 9.73
N TYR A 964 -36.90 -6.85 9.10
CA TYR A 964 -36.92 -7.35 7.72
C TYR A 964 -37.85 -8.56 7.58
N PRO A 965 -38.74 -8.61 6.57
CA PRO A 965 -39.55 -9.79 6.31
C PRO A 965 -38.70 -11.05 6.12
N ALA A 966 -39.12 -12.15 6.74
CA ALA A 966 -38.45 -13.45 6.69
C ALA A 966 -39.48 -14.56 6.46
N LEU A 967 -39.08 -15.65 5.81
CA LEU A 967 -39.96 -16.80 5.56
C LEU A 967 -40.20 -17.62 6.84
N ASP A 968 -39.17 -17.79 7.68
CA ASP A 968 -39.21 -18.36 9.02
C ASP A 968 -39.36 -17.26 10.07
N LYS A 969 -40.48 -17.33 10.80
CA LYS A 969 -40.84 -16.41 11.87
C LYS A 969 -39.82 -16.40 13.01
N ASN A 970 -39.06 -17.48 13.21
CA ASN A 970 -38.05 -17.60 14.27
C ASN A 970 -36.64 -17.17 13.85
N THR A 971 -36.44 -16.78 12.59
CA THR A 971 -35.11 -16.40 12.08
C THR A 971 -34.87 -14.91 12.20
N TYR A 972 -33.87 -14.52 12.97
CA TYR A 972 -33.50 -13.13 13.19
C TYR A 972 -32.13 -12.85 12.57
N PRO A 973 -32.10 -12.32 11.34
CA PRO A 973 -30.86 -12.07 10.61
C PRO A 973 -30.07 -10.94 11.25
N PHE A 974 -28.75 -11.07 11.20
CA PHE A 974 -27.79 -10.03 11.54
C PHE A 974 -26.55 -10.14 10.66
N THR A 975 -25.81 -9.05 10.56
CA THR A 975 -24.54 -8.97 9.86
C THR A 975 -23.41 -8.68 10.84
N LEU A 976 -22.17 -8.89 10.42
CA LEU A 976 -20.98 -8.73 11.26
C LEU A 976 -20.08 -7.64 10.70
N GLY A 977 -19.46 -6.90 11.61
CA GLY A 977 -18.33 -6.05 11.30
C GLY A 977 -17.03 -6.84 11.31
N GLU A 978 -15.97 -6.24 11.86
CA GLU A 978 -14.68 -6.88 11.99
C GLU A 978 -14.73 -8.18 12.80
N MET A 979 -14.09 -9.22 12.29
CA MET A 979 -13.94 -10.50 12.97
C MET A 979 -12.48 -10.90 13.06
N TYR A 980 -12.07 -11.45 14.20
CA TYR A 980 -10.70 -11.85 14.44
C TYR A 980 -10.58 -13.35 14.70
N ALA A 981 -9.53 -13.97 14.17
CA ALA A 981 -9.20 -15.37 14.41
C ALA A 981 -7.74 -15.55 14.86
N ILE A 982 -7.48 -16.62 15.59
CA ILE A 982 -6.12 -16.96 16.05
C ILE A 982 -5.58 -18.11 15.22
N ASN A 983 -4.38 -17.95 14.66
CA ASN A 983 -3.70 -18.99 13.92
C ASN A 983 -3.30 -20.14 14.87
N SER A 984 -3.72 -21.36 14.56
CA SER A 984 -3.41 -22.57 15.33
C SER A 984 -1.91 -22.86 15.53
N GLN A 985 -1.07 -22.33 14.63
CA GLN A 985 0.37 -22.54 14.60
C GLN A 985 1.16 -21.44 15.34
N THR A 986 0.50 -20.40 15.85
CA THR A 986 1.19 -19.37 16.64
C THR A 986 1.87 -19.98 17.88
N PRO A 987 3.09 -19.53 18.22
CA PRO A 987 3.72 -19.87 19.50
C PRO A 987 3.10 -19.10 20.68
N TYR A 988 2.31 -18.05 20.43
CA TYR A 988 1.79 -17.11 21.44
C TYR A 988 0.26 -17.22 21.63
N LYS A 989 -0.24 -18.45 21.82
CA LYS A 989 -1.69 -18.75 21.84
C LYS A 989 -2.42 -18.05 22.99
N GLU A 990 -1.82 -18.07 24.17
CA GLU A 990 -2.41 -17.48 25.38
C GLU A 990 -2.44 -15.95 25.25
N GLU A 991 -1.35 -15.35 24.77
CA GLU A 991 -1.24 -13.91 24.55
C GLU A 991 -2.20 -13.43 23.46
N ALA A 992 -2.35 -14.20 22.38
CA ALA A 992 -3.28 -13.89 21.32
C ALA A 992 -4.73 -13.92 21.83
N TRP A 993 -5.07 -14.91 22.66
CA TRP A 993 -6.37 -14.98 23.32
C TRP A 993 -6.63 -13.79 24.25
N VAL A 994 -5.63 -13.41 25.05
CA VAL A 994 -5.71 -12.25 25.94
C VAL A 994 -5.99 -10.97 25.15
N PHE A 995 -5.34 -10.78 23.99
CA PHE A 995 -5.61 -9.64 23.11
C PHE A 995 -7.02 -9.68 22.49
N ILE A 996 -7.47 -10.83 21.96
CA ILE A 996 -8.84 -10.97 21.41
C ILE A 996 -9.91 -10.68 22.47
N LYS A 997 -9.73 -11.18 23.69
CA LYS A 997 -10.61 -10.86 24.83
C LYS A 997 -10.59 -9.37 25.16
N TYR A 998 -9.43 -8.73 25.05
CA TYR A 998 -9.28 -7.29 25.28
C TYR A 998 -10.03 -6.45 24.24
N LEU A 999 -9.98 -6.84 22.96
CA LEU A 999 -10.74 -6.18 21.89
C LEU A 999 -12.24 -6.12 22.17
N ILE A 1000 -12.81 -7.18 22.74
CA ILE A 1000 -14.22 -7.22 23.10
C ILE A 1000 -14.51 -6.72 24.53
N SER A 1001 -13.54 -6.15 25.23
CA SER A 1001 -13.77 -5.62 26.58
C SER A 1001 -14.74 -4.42 26.58
N GLU A 1002 -15.33 -4.13 27.73
CA GLU A 1002 -16.16 -2.92 27.91
C GLU A 1002 -15.39 -1.65 27.52
N GLU A 1003 -14.12 -1.56 27.94
CA GLU A 1003 -13.26 -0.40 27.72
C GLU A 1003 -13.05 -0.12 26.23
N ILE A 1004 -12.67 -1.14 25.45
CA ILE A 1004 -12.41 -0.98 24.02
C ILE A 1004 -13.71 -0.75 23.26
N GLN A 1005 -14.78 -1.47 23.61
CA GLN A 1005 -16.04 -1.36 22.89
C GLN A 1005 -16.87 -0.11 23.21
N CYS A 1006 -16.50 0.66 24.23
CA CYS A 1006 -17.05 2.00 24.46
C CYS A 1006 -16.42 3.08 23.57
N TYR A 1007 -15.39 2.74 22.79
CA TYR A 1007 -14.73 3.71 21.93
C TYR A 1007 -15.69 4.27 20.87
N LYS A 1008 -15.68 5.60 20.69
CA LYS A 1008 -16.63 6.32 19.82
C LYS A 1008 -16.57 5.88 18.35
N TRP A 1009 -15.39 5.49 17.87
CA TRP A 1009 -15.18 5.05 16.49
C TRP A 1009 -15.32 3.53 16.28
N LEU A 1010 -15.71 2.79 17.31
CA LEU A 1010 -16.27 1.46 17.07
C LEU A 1010 -17.66 1.66 16.50
N PHE A 1011 -17.82 1.49 15.20
CA PHE A 1011 -19.14 1.36 14.59
C PHE A 1011 -19.73 -0.02 14.93
N ASP A 1012 -20.99 -0.26 14.57
CA ASP A 1012 -21.81 -1.44 14.89
C ASP A 1012 -22.24 -1.53 16.37
N VAL A 1013 -23.13 -2.50 16.64
CA VAL A 1013 -23.61 -2.81 17.99
C VAL A 1013 -22.52 -3.63 18.72
N PRO A 1014 -22.03 -3.16 19.87
CA PRO A 1014 -21.01 -3.89 20.64
C PRO A 1014 -21.45 -5.28 21.08
N MET A 1015 -20.52 -6.25 21.02
CA MET A 1015 -20.70 -7.57 21.64
C MET A 1015 -20.90 -7.48 23.16
N ASN A 1016 -20.27 -6.50 23.82
CA ASN A 1016 -20.36 -6.22 25.24
C ASN A 1016 -21.63 -5.41 25.54
N LYS A 1017 -22.54 -6.01 26.32
CA LYS A 1017 -23.85 -5.42 26.65
C LYS A 1017 -23.74 -4.10 27.41
N LYS A 1018 -22.72 -3.93 28.25
CA LYS A 1018 -22.52 -2.70 29.03
C LYS A 1018 -21.96 -1.58 28.14
N ALA A 1019 -21.05 -1.89 27.23
CA ALA A 1019 -20.59 -0.93 26.22
C ALA A 1019 -21.75 -0.44 25.34
N LYS A 1020 -22.62 -1.37 24.89
CA LYS A 1020 -23.88 -1.05 24.19
C LYS A 1020 -24.74 -0.06 24.99
N GLU A 1021 -24.94 -0.30 26.29
CA GLU A 1021 -25.72 0.61 27.14
C GLU A 1021 -25.09 2.00 27.28
N ILE A 1022 -23.76 2.09 27.40
CA ILE A 1022 -23.04 3.35 27.52
C ILE A 1022 -23.16 4.15 26.23
N LYS A 1023 -22.87 3.54 25.08
CA LYS A 1023 -22.96 4.20 23.77
C LYS A 1023 -24.39 4.68 23.48
N MET A 1024 -25.38 3.84 23.74
CA MET A 1024 -26.79 4.19 23.53
C MET A 1024 -27.21 5.39 24.40
N LYS A 1025 -26.80 5.43 25.67
CA LYS A 1025 -27.06 6.58 26.56
C LYS A 1025 -26.35 7.85 26.08
N SER A 1026 -25.13 7.73 25.58
CA SER A 1026 -24.36 8.87 25.06
C SER A 1026 -25.05 9.48 23.84
N MET A 1027 -25.37 8.66 22.83
CA MET A 1027 -26.04 9.13 21.61
C MET A 1027 -27.45 9.68 21.89
N PHE A 1028 -28.16 9.11 22.88
CA PHE A 1028 -29.44 9.66 23.31
C PHE A 1028 -29.29 11.06 23.93
N ALA A 1029 -28.31 11.25 24.79
CA ALA A 1029 -28.04 12.57 25.40
C ALA A 1029 -27.62 13.60 24.34
N GLU A 1030 -26.85 13.20 23.33
CA GLU A 1030 -26.48 14.05 22.20
C GLU A 1030 -27.71 14.45 21.36
N ALA A 1031 -28.60 13.50 21.06
CA ALA A 1031 -29.87 13.80 20.38
C ALA A 1031 -30.74 14.78 21.18
N GLU A 1032 -30.85 14.59 22.50
CA GLU A 1032 -31.57 15.53 23.35
C GLU A 1032 -30.96 16.93 23.36
N ASP A 1033 -29.63 17.04 23.49
CA ASP A 1033 -28.93 18.33 23.49
C ASP A 1033 -29.09 19.08 22.16
N MET A 1034 -28.96 18.37 21.02
CA MET A 1034 -29.19 18.95 19.70
C MET A 1034 -30.59 19.55 19.57
N VAL A 1035 -31.61 18.77 19.95
CA VAL A 1035 -33.01 19.19 19.89
C VAL A 1035 -33.27 20.39 20.81
N GLU A 1036 -32.72 20.38 22.04
CA GLU A 1036 -32.93 21.44 23.02
C GLU A 1036 -32.21 22.75 22.63
N LYS A 1037 -31.01 22.65 22.03
CA LYS A 1037 -30.16 23.80 21.72
C LYS A 1037 -30.44 24.42 20.36
N TYR A 1038 -30.68 23.60 19.34
CA TYR A 1038 -30.79 24.04 17.94
C TYR A 1038 -32.22 23.92 17.41
N GLY A 1039 -33.10 23.16 18.08
CA GLY A 1039 -34.46 22.91 17.59
C GLY A 1039 -34.50 22.03 16.34
N ASP A 1040 -33.41 21.37 16.00
CA ASP A 1040 -33.29 20.44 14.89
C ASP A 1040 -32.60 19.14 15.32
N LEU A 1041 -32.74 18.11 14.48
CA LEU A 1041 -32.10 16.82 14.62
C LEU A 1041 -31.50 16.47 13.26
N TYR A 1042 -30.21 16.75 13.07
CA TYR A 1042 -29.49 16.53 11.81
C TYR A 1042 -30.20 17.18 10.59
N GLY A 1043 -30.52 18.48 10.69
CA GLY A 1043 -31.17 19.24 9.62
C GLY A 1043 -32.69 19.08 9.54
N TYR A 1044 -33.27 18.15 10.31
CA TYR A 1044 -34.73 18.04 10.47
C TYR A 1044 -35.23 18.99 11.55
N GLN A 1045 -36.14 19.92 11.22
CA GLN A 1045 -36.72 20.80 12.23
C GLN A 1045 -37.69 20.05 13.14
N VAL A 1046 -37.39 20.03 14.43
CA VAL A 1046 -38.16 19.27 15.41
C VAL A 1046 -39.44 20.02 15.75
N THR A 1047 -40.59 19.38 15.51
CA THR A 1047 -41.91 19.95 15.80
C THR A 1047 -42.28 19.89 17.28
N SER A 1048 -41.76 18.90 18.02
CA SER A 1048 -41.98 18.75 19.47
C SER A 1048 -40.91 17.89 20.14
N VAL A 1049 -40.20 18.47 21.12
CA VAL A 1049 -39.17 17.79 21.92
C VAL A 1049 -39.73 16.56 22.64
N ASP A 1050 -40.90 16.67 23.29
CA ASP A 1050 -41.52 15.57 24.04
C ASP A 1050 -41.91 14.39 23.13
N LYS A 1051 -42.36 14.67 21.90
CA LYS A 1051 -42.69 13.62 20.93
C LYS A 1051 -41.44 12.86 20.50
N ILE A 1052 -40.35 13.58 20.18
CA ILE A 1052 -39.06 12.97 19.82
C ILE A 1052 -38.56 12.12 20.99
N LYS A 1053 -38.49 12.64 22.22
CA LYS A 1053 -38.03 11.85 23.39
C LYS A 1053 -38.81 10.54 23.57
N LYS A 1054 -40.13 10.58 23.36
CA LYS A 1054 -41.00 9.39 23.42
C LYS A 1054 -40.68 8.39 22.30
N GLN A 1055 -40.54 8.85 21.06
CA GLN A 1055 -40.16 8.03 19.91
C GLN A 1055 -38.80 7.35 20.14
N LEU A 1056 -37.79 8.14 20.53
CA LEU A 1056 -36.43 7.64 20.81
C LEU A 1056 -36.44 6.55 21.89
N THR A 1057 -37.19 6.75 22.96
CA THR A 1057 -37.36 5.74 24.03
C THR A 1057 -37.99 4.46 23.50
N GLY A 1058 -39.05 4.57 22.68
CA GLY A 1058 -39.69 3.41 22.05
C GLY A 1058 -38.76 2.63 21.12
N ASN A 1059 -37.95 3.34 20.33
CA ASN A 1059 -36.95 2.72 19.45
C ASN A 1059 -35.89 1.96 20.25
N MET A 1060 -35.42 2.52 21.37
CA MET A 1060 -34.48 1.83 22.28
C MET A 1060 -35.08 0.58 22.91
N GLU A 1061 -36.33 0.64 23.37
CA GLU A 1061 -37.03 -0.52 23.93
C GLU A 1061 -37.17 -1.64 22.90
N LYS A 1062 -37.59 -1.31 21.67
CA LYS A 1062 -37.70 -2.26 20.57
C LYS A 1062 -36.37 -2.91 20.22
N LEU A 1063 -35.29 -2.12 20.16
CA LEU A 1063 -33.95 -2.65 19.88
C LEU A 1063 -33.50 -3.63 20.98
N ASN A 1064 -33.69 -3.27 22.25
CA ASN A 1064 -33.35 -4.16 23.38
C ASN A 1064 -34.13 -5.47 23.38
N GLU A 1065 -35.34 -5.50 22.81
CA GLU A 1065 -36.12 -6.72 22.63
C GLU A 1065 -35.57 -7.63 21.52
N ILE A 1066 -35.05 -7.04 20.44
CA ILE A 1066 -34.60 -7.76 19.24
C ILE A 1066 -33.19 -8.33 19.38
N LEU A 1067 -32.23 -7.56 19.91
CA LEU A 1067 -30.82 -7.96 19.96
C LEU A 1067 -30.57 -9.35 20.59
N PRO A 1068 -31.26 -9.75 21.69
CA PRO A 1068 -31.09 -11.09 22.27
C PRO A 1068 -31.70 -12.24 21.44
N LYS A 1069 -32.52 -11.93 20.42
CA LYS A 1069 -33.21 -12.93 19.56
C LYS A 1069 -32.43 -13.23 18.28
N LEU A 1070 -31.47 -12.39 17.89
CA LEU A 1070 -30.61 -12.56 16.72
C LEU A 1070 -29.95 -13.94 16.71
N ASN A 1071 -30.08 -14.68 15.61
CA ASN A 1071 -29.66 -16.09 15.56
C ASN A 1071 -29.24 -16.59 14.17
N HIS A 1072 -29.22 -15.71 13.17
CA HIS A 1072 -28.90 -16.08 11.80
C HIS A 1072 -27.98 -15.04 11.16
N CYS A 1073 -26.90 -15.50 10.54
CA CYS A 1073 -25.94 -14.64 9.87
C CYS A 1073 -25.49 -15.31 8.58
N ASP A 1074 -25.68 -14.62 7.46
CA ASP A 1074 -25.03 -15.02 6.22
C ASP A 1074 -23.58 -14.56 6.26
N ILE A 1075 -22.66 -15.51 6.10
CA ILE A 1075 -21.23 -15.24 6.21
C ILE A 1075 -20.70 -14.92 4.83
N ASN A 1076 -20.09 -13.75 4.72
CA ASN A 1076 -19.48 -13.22 3.53
C ASN A 1076 -18.34 -14.15 3.03
N ASP A 1077 -18.58 -14.91 1.95
CA ASP A 1077 -17.51 -15.52 1.16
C ASP A 1077 -17.33 -14.68 -0.11
N MET A 1078 -16.23 -13.92 -0.15
CA MET A 1078 -15.94 -12.97 -1.23
C MET A 1078 -16.04 -13.61 -2.63
N GLN A 1079 -15.59 -14.85 -2.80
CA GLN A 1079 -15.63 -15.50 -4.11
C GLN A 1079 -17.06 -15.88 -4.49
N VAL A 1080 -17.84 -16.37 -3.53
CA VAL A 1080 -19.25 -16.68 -3.78
C VAL A 1080 -20.04 -15.41 -4.05
N ASN A 1081 -19.83 -14.35 -3.27
CA ASN A 1081 -20.51 -13.08 -3.46
C ASN A 1081 -20.16 -12.41 -4.78
N GLN A 1082 -18.91 -12.51 -5.24
CA GLN A 1082 -18.54 -12.09 -6.61
C GLN A 1082 -19.28 -12.88 -7.69
N ILE A 1083 -19.38 -14.21 -7.53
CA ILE A 1083 -20.13 -15.07 -8.47
C ILE A 1083 -21.61 -14.66 -8.52
N VAL A 1084 -22.23 -14.43 -7.36
CA VAL A 1084 -23.63 -14.03 -7.26
C VAL A 1084 -23.82 -12.64 -7.88
N ASP A 1085 -23.05 -11.64 -7.46
CA ASP A 1085 -23.14 -10.25 -7.94
C ASP A 1085 -23.01 -10.14 -9.46
N GLU A 1086 -22.02 -10.83 -10.06
CA GLU A 1086 -21.80 -10.81 -11.50
C GLU A 1086 -23.01 -11.33 -12.29
N GLU A 1087 -23.57 -12.48 -11.88
CA GLU A 1087 -24.65 -13.14 -12.63
C GLU A 1087 -26.02 -12.51 -12.33
N VAL A 1088 -26.23 -11.99 -11.13
CA VAL A 1088 -27.44 -11.23 -10.76
C VAL A 1088 -27.49 -9.90 -11.53
N LYS A 1089 -26.36 -9.20 -11.66
CA LYS A 1089 -26.28 -7.99 -12.51
C LYS A 1089 -26.66 -8.28 -13.96
N ARG A 1090 -26.29 -9.43 -14.51
CA ARG A 1090 -26.68 -9.82 -15.89
C ARG A 1090 -28.17 -10.07 -16.03
N PHE A 1091 -28.79 -10.69 -15.03
CA PHE A 1091 -30.25 -10.87 -14.98
C PHE A 1091 -30.98 -9.53 -15.03
N PHE A 1092 -30.65 -8.59 -14.14
CA PHE A 1092 -31.32 -7.29 -14.09
C PHE A 1092 -31.06 -6.41 -15.32
N ASN A 1093 -29.95 -6.63 -16.02
CA ASN A 1093 -29.68 -6.02 -17.33
C ASN A 1093 -30.37 -6.71 -18.52
N GLY A 1094 -31.23 -7.71 -18.26
CA GLY A 1094 -31.99 -8.45 -19.28
C GLY A 1094 -31.16 -9.38 -20.16
N GLN A 1095 -29.95 -9.75 -19.72
CA GLN A 1095 -29.04 -10.59 -20.52
C GLN A 1095 -29.34 -12.09 -20.37
N GLN A 1096 -29.97 -12.50 -19.27
CA GLN A 1096 -30.27 -13.89 -18.92
C GLN A 1096 -31.61 -13.98 -18.17
N SER A 1097 -32.26 -15.13 -18.19
CA SER A 1097 -33.44 -15.41 -17.35
C SER A 1097 -33.07 -15.74 -15.89
N ALA A 1098 -34.00 -15.61 -14.96
CA ALA A 1098 -33.77 -15.93 -13.55
C ALA A 1098 -33.33 -17.39 -13.34
N GLU A 1099 -33.93 -18.33 -14.09
CA GLU A 1099 -33.58 -19.74 -14.08
C GLU A 1099 -32.15 -19.98 -14.60
N GLU A 1100 -31.78 -19.34 -15.71
CA GLU A 1100 -30.41 -19.44 -16.25
C GLU A 1100 -29.37 -18.85 -15.28
N THR A 1101 -29.66 -17.69 -14.68
CA THR A 1101 -28.80 -17.07 -13.66
C THR A 1101 -28.59 -18.00 -12.47
N ALA A 1102 -29.68 -18.58 -11.93
CA ALA A 1102 -29.62 -19.57 -10.85
C ALA A 1102 -28.75 -20.79 -11.21
N GLU A 1103 -28.91 -21.36 -12.42
CA GLU A 1103 -28.10 -22.50 -12.88
C GLU A 1103 -26.60 -22.14 -13.00
N VAL A 1104 -26.28 -20.94 -13.50
CA VAL A 1104 -24.89 -20.50 -13.65
C VAL A 1104 -24.23 -20.29 -12.30
N ILE A 1105 -24.92 -19.63 -11.35
CA ILE A 1105 -24.44 -19.43 -9.98
C ILE A 1105 -24.21 -20.77 -9.31
N GLN A 1106 -25.21 -21.67 -9.32
CA GLN A 1106 -25.11 -23.03 -8.75
C GLN A 1106 -23.85 -23.74 -9.25
N ARG A 1107 -23.65 -23.79 -10.57
CA ARG A 1107 -22.51 -24.46 -11.20
C ARG A 1107 -21.17 -23.83 -10.81
N LYS A 1108 -21.08 -22.50 -10.81
CA LYS A 1108 -19.85 -21.77 -10.46
C LYS A 1108 -19.48 -21.98 -8.99
N VAL A 1109 -20.45 -21.91 -8.07
CA VAL A 1109 -20.21 -22.14 -6.63
C VAL A 1109 -19.85 -23.61 -6.34
N GLU A 1110 -20.53 -24.57 -6.96
CA GLU A 1110 -20.15 -25.99 -6.82
C GLU A 1110 -18.74 -26.28 -7.37
N MET A 1111 -18.33 -25.58 -8.44
CA MET A 1111 -16.97 -25.68 -8.97
C MET A 1111 -15.96 -25.14 -7.96
N TYR A 1112 -16.23 -23.97 -7.37
CA TYR A 1112 -15.41 -23.40 -6.30
C TYR A 1112 -15.23 -24.36 -5.11
N PHE A 1113 -16.29 -25.05 -4.67
CA PHE A 1113 -16.17 -26.03 -3.58
C PHE A 1113 -15.35 -27.28 -3.92
N ARG A 1114 -15.14 -27.59 -5.21
CA ARG A 1114 -14.30 -28.71 -5.66
C ARG A 1114 -12.81 -28.35 -5.71
N GLU A 1115 -12.46 -27.07 -5.67
CA GLU A 1115 -11.08 -26.54 -5.73
C GLU A 1115 -10.46 -26.30 -4.33
#